data_AF-A0A915EF94-F1
#
_entry.id   AF-A0A915EF94-F1
#
_cell.length_a   1.000
_cell.length_b   1.000
_cell.length_c   1.000
_cell.angle_alpha   90.00
_cell.angle_beta   90.00
_cell.angle_gamma   90.00
#
_symmetry.space_group_name_H-M   'P 1'
#
loop_
_entity.id
_entity.type
_entity.pdbx_description
1 polymer ?
#
loop_
_entity_poly.entity_id
_entity_poly.type
_entity_poly.pdbx_seq_one_letter_code
_entity_poly.pdbx_strand_id
1 'polypeptide(L)'
;MDTATMTTAMASLNMGRKVVPAQAFSSKTEGTSSVYNVVLQINDYNKCLDVEIVRIDLDKSLTKAGADDGQKSLYRRLCADLMSNLYDRTENFRTSKAQTALYVYDSRKNLFTNRPINLEHETYEVSPDEQSDFCQLFLRKSPVRISICKSEAYELDLCDVRPSLCSDVSLQADRSLRTFLELLTSQSFLNAGTHDIIGLGKIFERKPLKHLQEGIVTHQGMAKGVRIIENSGNPIPALVLDVKTCAFFNSVSFDRTIQEMLPRGAIWTKNSSAEFETYTKVSAAISHTLRPDRWSFTGSLLSLSVSLCWNANQRVPIEKMSDFISRELLSSNTTNPDVRSRNIDLQVRGMATGDSGDFLKQFGVKIVGGSNAVPIGIRAPPGIEFGERKIVPAIQGKFDERFYKFYSPGGNIKKWLIACSRMVEQDIRRFGSSIKVAADKKGMRLPQPEYETIELNDLQDQFKWISEKEYEFVLYIDSKRAKSHDLLKLMESRYKIPTQQITAEVLSKAGGATYGNIVNKINMKLSGLNYVPRIEKLAQKFELSSGQFLVIGYDVSHPTQSTAHEKFKIREKGVDFESLEPSVICANYAKEPHNFVGDFFYQPARKEAVDPETLQSRMRWILSKLKENRPGAGPPPVIFVVRDGLSEGWLPRFYSQLLPKFVFVIVTKRHNKRFFAKDQNNVVNTTPGSVIDRIVVRPDVPEFFMQSHRPLKGTAKIPQYALAVNEIAISTDEVQAFLNALCHSHQIVNSAISIPAPVYQAHELAKRGRANYMLFKQLFPAFIPKNGEMVDYDALTKRLAYGATSKAAKKKSILQKEGNQNRNSENADSLKCILALPMPTLVPEFEYDCMDVFTAASLSSEIIKRYMGPPNKNEVNSVNCHGWTPLMYASYLGHKEVSQLLLSRQADPEACNQNGQTAIMLAASCGSVALIGVLLKYSAKINQQDKFGRSSLHYAIKYNQAKITEILLEKGADPNLPDQEGFTPTLMACQVGNEATVSILLKYKGNPNCRNKRGEQGITLALGHPKVLELLKPEKIYGRLFAPNEVITKSSANSSANQVKEMEIIDISLADLQKQLKQANNLCVAQQKEMRNQQELNTQMRRAFVQISKRACPTCTTESPTLIWRLLLVE
;
A
#
# COMPACT_ATOMS: atom_id res chain seq x y z
N MET A 1 -4.66 42.44 25.59
CA MET A 1 -3.19 42.38 25.66
C MET A 1 -2.68 42.71 24.28
N ASP A 2 -1.87 43.75 24.16
CA ASP A 2 -1.45 44.33 22.89
C ASP A 2 -0.54 43.36 22.11
N THR A 3 -0.62 43.36 20.78
CA THR A 3 0.06 42.40 19.89
C THR A 3 1.57 42.39 20.10
N ALA A 4 2.18 43.54 20.40
CA ALA A 4 3.60 43.68 20.72
C ALA A 4 4.01 42.96 22.03
N THR A 5 3.14 42.94 23.04
CA THR A 5 3.35 42.19 24.28
C THR A 5 3.23 40.68 24.06
N MET A 6 2.36 40.21 23.14
CA MET A 6 2.33 38.81 22.74
C MET A 6 3.56 38.39 21.93
N THR A 7 4.09 39.26 21.06
CA THR A 7 5.34 38.97 20.32
C THR A 7 6.53 38.90 21.25
N THR A 8 6.59 39.78 22.25
CA THR A 8 7.66 39.80 23.25
C THR A 8 7.53 38.61 24.21
N ALA A 9 6.32 38.24 24.62
CA ALA A 9 6.06 37.04 25.42
C ALA A 9 6.32 35.74 24.64
N MET A 10 5.96 35.66 23.35
CA MET A 10 6.28 34.53 22.47
C MET A 10 7.77 34.42 22.16
N ALA A 11 8.49 35.55 22.03
CA ALA A 11 9.94 35.58 21.86
C ALA A 11 10.67 35.20 23.16
N SER A 12 10.15 35.59 24.32
CA SER A 12 10.72 35.23 25.63
C SER A 12 10.30 33.84 26.12
N LEU A 13 9.20 33.26 25.63
CA LEU A 13 8.77 31.88 25.89
C LEU A 13 9.31 30.85 24.87
N ASN A 14 9.63 31.25 23.63
CA ASN A 14 10.29 30.38 22.64
C ASN A 14 11.83 30.46 22.68
N MET A 15 12.42 31.41 23.39
CA MET A 15 13.81 31.33 23.85
C MET A 15 13.87 30.53 25.15
N GLY A 16 13.27 29.35 25.16
CA GLY A 16 13.45 28.38 26.23
C GLY A 16 14.93 28.08 26.32
N ARG A 17 15.60 28.70 27.31
CA ARG A 17 16.99 28.52 27.76
C ARG A 17 17.82 27.72 26.77
N LYS A 18 18.79 28.34 26.09
CA LYS A 18 19.92 27.63 25.48
C LYS A 18 20.33 26.49 26.42
N VAL A 19 19.84 25.28 26.15
CA VAL A 19 20.25 24.08 26.84
C VAL A 19 21.63 23.85 26.27
N VAL A 20 22.62 24.43 26.93
CA VAL A 20 24.02 24.04 26.77
C VAL A 20 24.34 23.20 28.00
N PRO A 21 24.13 21.88 27.99
CA PRO A 21 24.87 20.98 28.85
C PRO A 21 26.23 20.75 28.20
N ALA A 22 27.24 20.53 29.03
CA ALA A 22 28.56 20.10 28.60
C ALA A 22 28.43 18.78 27.81
N GLN A 23 28.75 18.81 26.52
CA GLN A 23 28.71 17.68 25.59
C GLN A 23 29.63 16.55 26.10
N ALA A 24 29.12 15.70 26.98
CA ALA A 24 29.80 14.54 27.51
C ALA A 24 29.79 13.43 26.45
N PHE A 25 30.56 13.64 25.37
CA PHE A 25 30.86 12.60 24.38
C PHE A 25 32.09 11.82 24.81
N SER A 26 32.13 10.53 24.51
CA SER A 26 33.33 9.71 24.75
C SER A 26 34.47 10.12 23.83
N SER A 27 34.15 10.59 22.62
CA SER A 27 35.09 11.19 21.69
C SER A 27 34.37 12.13 20.72
N LYS A 28 35.13 12.98 20.02
CA LYS A 28 34.64 13.87 18.98
C LYS A 28 35.43 13.64 17.69
N THR A 29 34.77 13.76 16.55
CA THR A 29 35.39 13.74 15.23
C THR A 29 34.73 14.77 14.33
N GLU A 30 35.34 15.05 13.19
CA GLU A 30 34.80 15.94 12.17
C GLU A 30 34.26 15.14 10.98
N GLY A 31 33.19 15.67 10.40
CA GLY A 31 32.59 15.13 9.20
C GLY A 31 32.12 16.20 8.25
N THR A 32 31.43 15.77 7.21
CA THR A 32 30.73 16.63 6.25
C THR A 32 29.28 16.21 6.13
N SER A 33 28.44 17.08 5.55
CA SER A 33 27.03 16.79 5.32
C SER A 33 26.60 17.10 3.89
N SER A 34 25.46 16.54 3.46
CA SER A 34 24.82 16.90 2.18
C SER A 34 23.93 18.14 2.28
N VAL A 35 24.29 19.06 3.17
CA VAL A 35 23.62 20.33 3.43
C VAL A 35 24.58 21.45 3.07
N TYR A 36 24.12 22.40 2.25
CA TYR A 36 24.93 23.47 1.68
C TYR A 36 24.26 24.81 1.97
N ASN A 37 25.03 25.74 2.52
CA ASN A 37 24.50 27.05 2.89
C ASN A 37 24.02 27.82 1.65
N VAL A 38 22.90 28.53 1.81
CA VAL A 38 22.39 29.46 0.81
C VAL A 38 22.57 30.87 1.37
N VAL A 39 23.34 31.68 0.66
CA VAL A 39 23.54 33.10 0.96
C VAL A 39 22.50 33.89 0.19
N LEU A 40 21.83 34.77 0.91
CA LEU A 40 20.87 35.72 0.36
C LEU A 40 21.53 37.11 0.35
N GLN A 41 21.40 37.81 -0.77
CA GLN A 41 21.80 39.20 -0.91
C GLN A 41 20.54 40.08 -0.88
N ILE A 42 20.66 41.26 -0.28
CA ILE A 42 19.57 42.24 -0.24
C ILE A 42 19.28 42.66 -1.68
N ASN A 43 18.06 42.37 -2.12
CA ASN A 43 17.51 42.85 -3.39
C ASN A 43 16.25 43.65 -3.07
N ASP A 44 16.06 44.74 -3.79
CA ASP A 44 15.02 45.70 -3.44
C ASP A 44 13.60 45.13 -3.59
N TYR A 45 13.34 44.16 -4.49
CA TYR A 45 11.99 43.60 -4.69
C TYR A 45 11.99 42.18 -5.28
N ASN A 46 11.34 41.21 -4.61
CA ASN A 46 10.80 40.01 -5.26
C ASN A 46 9.28 40.04 -5.13
N LYS A 47 8.54 39.93 -6.24
CA LYS A 47 7.08 39.95 -6.22
C LYS A 47 6.52 38.57 -6.56
N CYS A 48 5.58 38.10 -5.76
CA CYS A 48 4.76 36.93 -6.04
C CYS A 48 3.42 37.40 -6.61
N LEU A 49 3.04 36.84 -7.75
CA LEU A 49 1.80 37.08 -8.47
C LEU A 49 1.01 35.78 -8.58
N ASP A 50 -0.31 35.90 -8.60
CA ASP A 50 -1.19 34.76 -8.81
C ASP A 50 -1.50 34.59 -10.32
N VAL A 51 -1.41 33.36 -10.80
CA VAL A 51 -1.63 32.96 -12.19
C VAL A 51 -2.76 31.94 -12.26
N GLU A 52 -3.73 32.18 -13.14
CA GLU A 52 -4.75 31.21 -13.50
C GLU A 52 -4.71 30.93 -15.00
N ILE A 53 -4.69 29.64 -15.36
CA ILE A 53 -4.70 29.18 -16.75
C ILE A 53 -5.98 28.40 -16.97
N VAL A 54 -6.85 28.89 -17.85
CA VAL A 54 -8.18 28.36 -18.13
C VAL A 54 -8.29 27.95 -19.59
N ARG A 55 -8.70 26.71 -19.84
CA ARG A 55 -9.03 26.25 -21.18
C ARG A 55 -10.41 26.82 -21.57
N ILE A 56 -10.46 27.65 -22.61
CA ILE A 56 -11.61 28.54 -22.87
C ILE A 56 -12.85 27.74 -23.30
N ASP A 57 -12.69 26.74 -24.16
CA ASP A 57 -13.79 25.92 -24.68
C ASP A 57 -14.47 25.04 -23.62
N LEU A 58 -13.79 24.74 -22.53
CA LEU A 58 -14.29 23.86 -21.46
C LEU A 58 -14.54 24.61 -20.13
N ASP A 59 -14.24 25.91 -20.09
CA ASP A 59 -14.17 26.72 -18.87
C ASP A 59 -13.47 25.98 -17.70
N LYS A 60 -12.37 25.29 -18.04
CA LYS A 60 -11.69 24.36 -17.13
C LYS A 60 -10.32 24.90 -16.77
N SER A 61 -10.14 25.24 -15.50
CA SER A 61 -8.85 25.62 -14.94
C SER A 61 -7.85 24.44 -15.00
N LEU A 62 -6.72 24.67 -15.66
CA LEU A 62 -5.59 23.73 -15.72
C LEU A 62 -4.76 23.78 -14.41
N THR A 63 -4.81 24.91 -13.70
CA THR A 63 -4.07 25.16 -12.45
C THR A 63 -4.69 24.45 -11.24
N LYS A 64 -5.98 24.10 -11.31
CA LYS A 64 -6.72 23.32 -10.31
C LYS A 64 -6.64 21.79 -10.51
N ALA A 65 -5.69 21.31 -11.33
CA ALA A 65 -5.38 19.93 -11.73
C ALA A 65 -6.05 18.75 -10.97
N GLY A 66 -6.50 17.75 -11.75
CA GLY A 66 -7.29 16.58 -11.32
C GLY A 66 -6.69 15.64 -10.26
N ALA A 67 -7.47 14.63 -9.86
CA ALA A 67 -7.25 13.85 -8.64
C ALA A 67 -5.99 12.95 -8.61
N ASP A 68 -5.38 12.59 -9.74
CA ASP A 68 -4.21 11.69 -9.80
C ASP A 68 -2.89 12.36 -10.20
N ASP A 69 -1.77 11.76 -9.77
CA ASP A 69 -0.42 12.33 -9.92
C ASP A 69 0.04 12.43 -11.39
N GLY A 70 -0.44 11.56 -12.27
CA GLY A 70 -0.11 11.59 -13.69
C GLY A 70 -0.76 12.78 -14.38
N GLN A 71 -2.05 13.00 -14.12
CA GLN A 71 -2.77 14.19 -14.57
C GLN A 71 -2.18 15.47 -13.99
N LYS A 72 -1.84 15.49 -12.70
CA LYS A 72 -1.17 16.65 -12.08
C LYS A 72 0.17 16.95 -12.74
N SER A 73 0.97 15.92 -13.05
CA SER A 73 2.25 16.10 -13.74
C SER A 73 2.06 16.64 -15.16
N LEU A 74 1.05 16.14 -15.88
CA LEU A 74 0.71 16.61 -17.22
C LEU A 74 0.26 18.08 -17.21
N TYR A 75 -0.69 18.43 -16.33
CA TYR A 75 -1.19 19.81 -16.21
C TYR A 75 -0.09 20.78 -15.82
N ARG A 76 0.82 20.40 -14.91
CA ARG A 76 2.00 21.23 -14.58
C ARG A 76 2.89 21.45 -15.79
N ARG A 77 3.15 20.42 -16.59
CA ARG A 77 3.96 20.56 -17.81
C ARG A 77 3.29 21.48 -18.83
N LEU A 78 1.97 21.35 -19.04
CA LEU A 78 1.21 22.26 -19.90
C LEU A 78 1.30 23.71 -19.39
N CYS A 79 1.08 23.93 -18.09
CA CYS A 79 1.16 25.26 -17.50
C CYS A 79 2.56 25.87 -17.66
N ALA A 80 3.62 25.08 -17.45
CA ALA A 80 5.00 25.55 -17.62
C ALA A 80 5.31 25.94 -19.07
N ASP A 81 4.89 25.12 -20.04
CA ASP A 81 5.11 25.37 -21.46
C ASP A 81 4.33 26.60 -21.96
N LEU A 82 3.07 26.74 -21.55
CA LEU A 82 2.25 27.92 -21.86
C LEU A 82 2.85 29.20 -21.26
N MET A 83 3.33 29.16 -20.01
CA MET A 83 3.99 30.32 -19.40
C MET A 83 5.33 30.66 -20.06
N SER A 84 6.12 29.67 -20.47
CA SER A 84 7.36 29.90 -21.23
C SER A 84 7.07 30.59 -22.56
N ASN A 85 6.08 30.10 -23.32
CA ASN A 85 5.67 30.70 -24.57
C ASN A 85 5.17 32.14 -24.40
N LEU A 86 4.41 32.41 -23.32
CA LEU A 86 3.97 33.77 -23.00
C LEU A 86 5.15 34.69 -22.67
N TYR A 87 6.11 34.19 -21.88
CA TYR A 87 7.31 34.93 -21.50
C TYR A 87 8.17 35.32 -22.70
N ASP A 88 8.41 34.39 -23.63
CA ASP A 88 9.26 34.62 -24.80
C ASP A 88 8.65 35.64 -25.79
N ARG A 89 7.31 35.76 -25.81
CA ARG A 89 6.58 36.59 -26.78
C ARG A 89 6.22 37.98 -26.28
N THR A 90 6.04 38.15 -24.97
CA THR A 90 5.50 39.40 -24.44
C THR A 90 6.60 40.36 -23.99
N GLU A 91 6.62 41.55 -24.59
CA GLU A 91 7.49 42.65 -24.12
C GLU A 91 7.13 43.13 -22.71
N ASN A 92 5.98 42.70 -22.17
CA ASN A 92 5.50 43.01 -20.82
C ASN A 92 6.40 42.49 -19.68
N PHE A 93 7.23 41.48 -19.95
CA PHE A 93 8.30 41.07 -19.02
C PHE A 93 9.52 42.00 -19.12
N ARG A 94 9.60 42.90 -20.10
CA ARG A 94 10.62 43.97 -20.15
C ARG A 94 10.23 45.09 -19.20
N THR A 95 11.14 45.44 -18.30
CA THR A 95 10.97 46.64 -17.48
C THR A 95 11.13 47.89 -18.34
N SER A 96 10.64 49.06 -17.89
CA SER A 96 10.75 50.36 -18.59
C SER A 96 12.18 50.83 -18.91
N LYS A 97 13.20 50.03 -18.54
CA LYS A 97 14.61 50.20 -18.86
C LYS A 97 15.22 48.89 -19.42
N ALA A 98 14.86 48.51 -20.65
CA ALA A 98 15.57 47.56 -21.53
C ALA A 98 16.08 46.19 -20.98
N GLN A 99 15.77 45.81 -19.74
CA GLN A 99 16.16 44.54 -19.12
C GLN A 99 14.89 43.74 -18.80
N THR A 100 14.81 42.53 -19.36
CA THR A 100 13.73 41.56 -19.12
C THR A 100 13.79 41.05 -17.67
N ALA A 101 12.67 41.13 -16.96
CA ALA A 101 12.49 40.57 -15.62
C ALA A 101 12.49 39.04 -15.73
N LEU A 102 13.24 38.37 -14.85
CA LEU A 102 13.22 36.91 -14.77
C LEU A 102 12.04 36.43 -13.93
N TYR A 103 11.62 35.19 -14.18
CA TYR A 103 10.54 34.57 -13.43
C TYR A 103 10.88 33.19 -12.87
N VAL A 104 10.15 32.81 -11.82
CA VAL A 104 10.07 31.46 -11.26
C VAL A 104 8.60 31.11 -11.14
N TYR A 105 8.18 29.98 -11.70
CA TYR A 105 6.77 29.59 -11.73
C TYR A 105 6.58 28.19 -11.15
N ASP A 106 5.66 28.06 -10.20
CA ASP A 106 5.33 26.78 -9.56
C ASP A 106 4.57 25.79 -10.47
N SER A 107 4.35 26.17 -11.73
CA SER A 107 3.58 25.40 -12.71
C SER A 107 2.13 25.18 -12.27
N ARG A 108 1.61 26.05 -11.39
CA ARG A 108 0.27 25.97 -10.83
C ARG A 108 -0.35 27.36 -10.64
N LYS A 109 0.02 28.10 -9.59
CA LYS A 109 -0.63 29.38 -9.23
C LYS A 109 0.37 30.50 -8.99
N ASN A 110 1.56 30.22 -8.49
CA ASN A 110 2.46 31.26 -7.98
C ASN A 110 3.58 31.55 -8.97
N LEU A 111 3.67 32.82 -9.38
CA LEU A 111 4.71 33.37 -10.25
C LEU A 111 5.53 34.39 -9.48
N PHE A 112 6.82 34.11 -9.29
CA PHE A 112 7.76 35.04 -8.66
C PHE A 112 8.58 35.76 -9.72
N THR A 113 8.79 37.05 -9.56
CA THR A 113 9.67 37.85 -10.43
C THR A 113 10.75 38.54 -9.62
N ASN A 114 11.96 38.66 -10.19
CA ASN A 114 13.07 39.36 -9.53
C ASN A 114 12.97 40.89 -9.62
N ARG A 115 11.98 41.40 -10.37
CA ARG A 115 11.69 42.82 -10.59
C ARG A 115 10.19 43.01 -10.85
N PRO A 116 9.65 44.21 -10.62
CA PRO A 116 8.28 44.53 -11.00
C PRO A 116 8.08 44.38 -12.53
N ILE A 117 7.02 43.68 -12.93
CA ILE A 117 6.60 43.54 -14.33
C ILE A 117 5.46 44.52 -14.66
N ASN A 118 5.48 45.08 -15.86
CA ASN A 118 4.44 46.00 -16.32
C ASN A 118 3.52 45.30 -17.31
N LEU A 119 2.53 44.55 -16.80
CA LEU A 119 1.52 43.93 -17.67
C LEU A 119 0.55 45.00 -18.20
N GLU A 120 0.46 45.17 -19.51
CA GLU A 120 -0.56 46.00 -20.17
C GLU A 120 -1.99 45.45 -19.99
N HIS A 121 -2.11 44.11 -19.90
CA HIS A 121 -3.37 43.40 -19.68
C HIS A 121 -3.20 42.35 -18.59
N GLU A 122 -4.20 42.17 -17.71
CA GLU A 122 -4.17 41.13 -16.67
C GLU A 122 -4.52 39.74 -17.24
N THR A 123 -4.98 39.66 -18.48
CA THR A 123 -5.44 38.43 -19.12
C THR A 123 -4.93 38.36 -20.56
N TYR A 124 -4.41 37.20 -20.94
CA TYR A 124 -3.85 36.89 -22.25
C TYR A 124 -4.54 35.66 -22.83
N GLU A 125 -5.01 35.75 -24.07
CA GLU A 125 -5.56 34.59 -24.78
C GLU A 125 -4.50 34.04 -25.73
N VAL A 126 -4.22 32.74 -25.60
CA VAL A 126 -3.25 31.99 -26.38
C VAL A 126 -4.02 31.12 -27.36
N SER A 127 -3.99 31.50 -28.63
CA SER A 127 -4.63 30.75 -29.72
C SER A 127 -3.89 29.43 -29.99
N PRO A 128 -4.54 28.45 -30.66
CA PRO A 128 -3.91 27.15 -30.92
C PRO A 128 -2.60 27.23 -31.70
N ASP A 129 -2.49 28.17 -32.63
CA ASP A 129 -1.29 28.37 -33.46
C ASP A 129 -0.11 28.93 -32.67
N GLU A 130 -0.39 29.49 -31.50
CA GLU A 130 0.61 30.05 -30.58
C GLU A 130 1.12 29.01 -29.56
N GLN A 131 0.51 27.84 -29.52
CA GLN A 131 0.86 26.74 -28.63
C GLN A 131 1.94 25.86 -29.26
N SER A 132 2.82 25.26 -28.42
CA SER A 132 3.74 24.22 -28.87
C SER A 132 2.98 22.98 -29.38
N ASP A 133 3.63 22.15 -30.21
CA ASP A 133 3.07 20.87 -30.68
C ASP A 133 2.58 19.99 -29.52
N PHE A 134 3.32 20.00 -28.41
CA PHE A 134 2.95 19.30 -27.18
C PHE A 134 1.64 19.86 -26.62
N CYS A 135 1.52 21.17 -26.44
CA CYS A 135 0.30 21.80 -25.94
C CYS A 135 -0.89 21.57 -26.89
N GLN A 136 -0.70 21.74 -28.20
CA GLN A 136 -1.75 21.52 -29.20
C GLN A 136 -2.31 20.09 -29.15
N LEU A 137 -1.43 19.09 -29.00
CA LEU A 137 -1.82 17.68 -28.91
C LEU A 137 -2.73 17.42 -27.71
N PHE A 138 -2.38 17.93 -26.53
CA PHE A 138 -3.12 17.67 -25.29
C PHE A 138 -4.32 18.57 -25.09
N LEU A 139 -4.27 19.81 -25.56
CA LEU A 139 -5.38 20.75 -25.52
C LEU A 139 -6.36 20.52 -26.66
N ARG A 140 -6.01 19.68 -27.65
CA ARG A 140 -6.80 19.40 -28.86
C ARG A 140 -7.06 20.66 -29.68
N LYS A 141 -6.02 21.49 -29.82
CA LYS A 141 -6.09 22.80 -30.47
C LYS A 141 -7.17 23.72 -29.89
N SER A 142 -7.42 23.62 -28.58
CA SER A 142 -8.31 24.56 -27.90
C SER A 142 -7.54 25.79 -27.41
N PRO A 143 -8.09 27.00 -27.56
CA PRO A 143 -7.45 28.21 -27.04
C PRO A 143 -7.44 28.22 -25.51
N VAL A 144 -6.47 28.92 -24.94
CA VAL A 144 -6.26 29.00 -23.49
C VAL A 144 -6.16 30.44 -23.06
N ARG A 145 -6.75 30.78 -21.93
CA ARG A 145 -6.62 32.07 -21.26
C ARG A 145 -5.62 31.95 -20.11
N ILE A 146 -4.67 32.87 -20.03
CA ILE A 146 -3.71 33.03 -18.94
C ILE A 146 -4.01 34.37 -18.26
N SER A 147 -4.44 34.33 -17.01
CA SER A 147 -4.68 35.51 -16.18
C SER A 147 -3.58 35.65 -15.14
N ILE A 148 -2.98 36.83 -15.02
CA ILE A 148 -1.96 37.18 -14.04
C ILE A 148 -2.49 38.34 -13.18
N CYS A 149 -2.86 38.05 -11.94
CA CYS A 149 -3.54 38.99 -11.05
C CYS A 149 -2.54 39.87 -10.28
N LYS A 150 -2.52 41.19 -10.53
CA LYS A 150 -1.68 42.15 -9.79
C LYS A 150 -2.27 42.57 -8.45
N SER A 151 -3.60 42.60 -8.33
CA SER A 151 -4.31 43.03 -7.11
C SER A 151 -4.00 42.16 -5.88
N GLU A 152 -3.62 40.90 -6.09
CA GLU A 152 -3.26 39.94 -5.03
C GLU A 152 -1.73 39.75 -4.86
N ALA A 153 -0.93 40.66 -5.44
CA ALA A 153 0.53 40.57 -5.41
C ALA A 153 1.09 40.68 -3.99
N TYR A 154 2.08 39.85 -3.68
CA TYR A 154 2.78 39.82 -2.39
C TYR A 154 4.26 40.09 -2.57
N GLU A 155 4.85 40.98 -1.76
CA GLU A 155 6.29 41.23 -1.75
C GLU A 155 6.99 40.23 -0.83
N LEU A 156 7.95 39.48 -1.38
CA LEU A 156 8.72 38.47 -0.66
C LEU A 156 10.03 39.08 -0.16
N ASP A 157 10.12 39.31 1.15
CA ASP A 157 11.36 39.67 1.82
C ASP A 157 12.29 38.45 1.92
N LEU A 158 13.45 38.52 1.26
CA LEU A 158 14.48 37.48 1.34
C LEU A 158 15.20 37.47 2.69
N CYS A 159 15.24 38.59 3.40
CA CYS A 159 15.87 38.68 4.71
C CYS A 159 15.00 38.09 5.81
N ASP A 160 13.69 37.96 5.57
CA ASP A 160 12.76 37.42 6.55
C ASP A 160 12.61 35.88 6.46
N VAL A 161 13.42 35.19 7.27
CA VAL A 161 13.31 33.73 7.45
C VAL A 161 12.21 33.32 8.44
N ARG A 162 11.60 34.25 9.19
CA ARG A 162 10.64 33.94 10.28
C ARG A 162 9.40 33.19 9.78
N PRO A 163 8.76 33.53 8.64
CA PRO A 163 7.63 32.76 8.11
C PRO A 163 7.99 31.31 7.83
N SER A 164 9.26 31.04 7.48
CA SER A 164 9.75 29.68 7.22
C SER A 164 10.02 28.85 8.47
N LEU A 165 10.03 29.50 9.66
CA LEU A 165 10.20 28.87 10.98
C LEU A 165 8.87 28.70 11.73
N CYS A 166 7.79 29.34 11.26
CA CYS A 166 6.47 29.22 11.89
C CYS A 166 5.82 27.87 11.55
N SER A 167 5.24 27.17 12.53
CA SER A 167 4.56 25.89 12.34
C SER A 167 3.08 26.02 11.93
N ASP A 168 2.57 27.25 11.79
CA ASP A 168 1.19 27.46 11.35
C ASP A 168 1.07 27.17 9.85
N VAL A 169 0.42 26.06 9.52
CA VAL A 169 0.22 25.59 8.15
C VAL A 169 -0.55 26.61 7.30
N SER A 170 -1.38 27.46 7.94
CA SER A 170 -2.11 28.52 7.25
C SER A 170 -1.20 29.65 6.75
N LEU A 171 -0.06 29.87 7.42
CA LEU A 171 0.96 30.86 7.06
C LEU A 171 2.06 30.28 6.16
N GLN A 172 2.24 28.96 6.12
CA GLN A 172 3.24 28.28 5.29
C GLN A 172 2.82 28.03 3.82
N ALA A 173 1.57 28.31 3.46
CA ALA A 173 1.05 28.02 2.13
C ALA A 173 1.71 28.89 1.04
N ASP A 174 2.37 28.23 0.08
CA ASP A 174 2.88 28.65 -1.25
C ASP A 174 3.68 29.98 -1.40
N ARG A 175 3.71 30.86 -0.40
CA ARG A 175 4.29 32.21 -0.44
C ARG A 175 5.47 32.41 0.52
N SER A 176 5.97 31.32 1.11
CA SER A 176 7.13 31.37 2.01
C SER A 176 8.46 31.48 1.25
N LEU A 177 9.46 32.10 1.87
CA LEU A 177 10.85 32.13 1.37
C LEU A 177 11.37 30.72 1.07
N ARG A 178 11.07 29.75 1.93
CA ARG A 178 11.42 28.34 1.72
C ARG A 178 10.84 27.79 0.41
N THR A 179 9.55 28.00 0.15
CA THR A 179 8.89 27.52 -1.08
C THR A 179 9.48 28.19 -2.31
N PHE A 180 9.70 29.50 -2.26
CA PHE A 180 10.36 30.26 -3.33
C PHE A 180 11.76 29.68 -3.64
N LEU A 181 12.60 29.46 -2.62
CA LEU A 181 13.94 28.89 -2.82
C LEU A 181 13.89 27.44 -3.34
N GLU A 182 12.90 26.64 -2.91
CA GLU A 182 12.67 25.30 -3.48
C GLU A 182 12.30 25.36 -4.97
N LEU A 183 11.53 26.36 -5.41
CA LEU A 183 11.20 26.55 -6.82
C LEU A 183 12.39 27.09 -7.62
N LEU A 184 13.05 28.12 -7.10
CA LEU A 184 14.18 28.80 -7.74
C LEU A 184 15.30 27.82 -8.09
N THR A 185 15.65 26.91 -7.16
CA THR A 185 16.68 25.88 -7.36
C THR A 185 16.31 24.79 -8.38
N SER A 186 15.07 24.78 -8.88
CA SER A 186 14.60 23.90 -9.96
C SER A 186 14.47 24.61 -11.30
N GLN A 187 14.25 25.94 -11.30
CA GLN A 187 13.73 26.67 -12.46
C GLN A 187 14.70 26.65 -13.65
N SER A 188 16.00 26.78 -13.42
CA SER A 188 16.99 26.75 -14.51
C SER A 188 16.95 25.44 -15.31
N PHE A 189 16.65 24.32 -14.64
CA PHE A 189 16.55 23.00 -15.29
C PHE A 189 15.26 22.84 -16.09
N LEU A 190 14.17 23.48 -15.64
CA LEU A 190 12.92 23.54 -16.41
C LEU A 190 13.11 24.36 -17.68
N ASN A 191 13.70 25.55 -17.55
CA ASN A 191 13.95 26.46 -18.67
C ASN A 191 14.85 25.81 -19.73
N ALA A 192 15.87 25.04 -19.30
CA ALA A 192 16.74 24.32 -20.23
C ALA A 192 16.08 23.08 -20.88
N GLY A 193 14.92 22.61 -20.38
CA GLY A 193 14.24 21.41 -20.90
C GLY A 193 15.03 20.11 -20.77
N THR A 194 16.09 20.07 -19.95
CA THR A 194 17.02 18.94 -19.81
C THR A 194 16.59 17.91 -18.77
N HIS A 195 15.67 18.29 -17.88
CA HIS A 195 15.24 17.47 -16.75
C HIS A 195 13.72 17.35 -16.64
N ASP A 196 13.27 16.25 -16.03
CA ASP A 196 11.89 16.08 -15.59
C ASP A 196 11.79 16.31 -14.08
N ILE A 197 10.81 17.12 -13.68
CA ILE A 197 10.60 17.54 -12.30
C ILE A 197 9.38 16.85 -11.70
N ILE A 198 9.56 16.25 -10.52
CA ILE A 198 8.53 15.45 -9.85
C ILE A 198 8.23 16.04 -8.48
N GLY A 199 7.21 16.90 -8.43
CA GLY A 199 6.95 17.77 -7.28
C GLY A 199 8.06 18.83 -7.11
N LEU A 200 8.10 19.51 -5.96
CA LEU A 200 9.07 20.59 -5.73
C LEU A 200 10.52 20.12 -5.45
N GLY A 201 10.66 18.85 -5.06
CA GLY A 201 11.88 18.34 -4.44
C GLY A 201 12.59 17.22 -5.20
N LYS A 202 12.23 16.91 -6.46
CA LYS A 202 12.92 15.87 -7.23
C LYS A 202 13.12 16.29 -8.67
N ILE A 203 14.35 16.13 -9.16
CA ILE A 203 14.77 16.48 -10.51
C ILE A 203 15.50 15.27 -11.09
N PHE A 204 15.16 14.85 -12.30
CA PHE A 204 15.81 13.74 -13.00
C PHE A 204 16.23 14.17 -14.39
N GLU A 205 17.46 13.84 -14.78
CA GLU A 205 17.96 14.10 -16.13
C GLU A 205 17.11 13.31 -17.14
N ARG A 206 16.74 13.91 -18.26
CA ARG A 206 16.01 13.21 -19.34
C ARG A 206 16.88 12.17 -20.05
N LYS A 207 18.20 12.31 -19.94
CA LYS A 207 19.15 11.36 -20.49
C LYS A 207 19.12 10.05 -19.69
N PRO A 208 18.83 8.90 -20.32
CA PRO A 208 18.88 7.61 -19.65
C PRO A 208 20.28 7.30 -19.10
N LEU A 209 20.36 6.86 -17.85
CA LEU A 209 21.57 6.35 -17.23
C LEU A 209 21.84 4.89 -17.64
N LYS A 210 20.80 4.05 -17.60
CA LYS A 210 20.90 2.62 -17.95
C LYS A 210 19.56 2.13 -18.49
N HIS A 211 19.60 1.38 -19.59
CA HIS A 211 18.46 0.65 -20.12
C HIS A 211 18.24 -0.65 -19.33
N LEU A 212 17.02 -0.88 -18.88
CA LEU A 212 16.56 -2.13 -18.26
C LEU A 212 15.67 -2.90 -19.25
N GLN A 213 15.11 -4.02 -18.80
CA GLN A 213 14.11 -4.80 -19.55
C GLN A 213 12.72 -4.13 -19.45
N GLU A 214 11.72 -4.67 -20.16
CA GLU A 214 10.31 -4.24 -20.09
C GLU A 214 10.08 -2.80 -20.59
N GLY A 215 10.91 -2.29 -21.51
CA GLY A 215 10.80 -0.92 -22.02
C GLY A 215 11.08 0.16 -20.95
N ILE A 216 11.86 -0.18 -19.92
CA ILE A 216 12.16 0.72 -18.79
C ILE A 216 13.61 1.15 -18.83
N VAL A 217 13.83 2.44 -18.55
CA VAL A 217 15.15 3.05 -18.36
C VAL A 217 15.27 3.57 -16.94
N THR A 218 16.50 3.68 -16.45
CA THR A 218 16.80 4.40 -15.22
C THR A 218 17.36 5.77 -15.56
N HIS A 219 16.89 6.79 -14.86
CA HIS A 219 17.42 8.14 -14.96
C HIS A 219 18.14 8.48 -13.67
N GLN A 220 19.28 9.15 -13.80
CA GLN A 220 19.96 9.76 -12.67
C GLN A 220 19.27 11.08 -12.33
N GLY A 221 19.27 11.41 -11.05
CA GLY A 221 18.71 12.65 -10.57
C GLY A 221 19.01 12.87 -9.10
N MET A 222 18.19 13.70 -8.49
CA MET A 222 18.37 14.12 -7.13
C MET A 222 17.05 14.45 -6.46
N ALA A 223 17.00 14.19 -5.16
CA ALA A 223 16.00 14.75 -4.28
C ALA A 223 16.61 15.93 -3.54
N LYS A 224 16.01 17.11 -3.70
CA LYS A 224 16.42 18.34 -3.04
C LYS A 224 15.30 18.91 -2.16
N GLY A 225 15.67 19.82 -1.29
CA GLY A 225 14.75 20.66 -0.53
C GLY A 225 15.52 21.78 0.14
N VAL A 226 14.84 22.86 0.50
CA VAL A 226 15.45 23.97 1.22
C VAL A 226 14.99 23.91 2.67
N ARG A 227 15.92 24.08 3.61
CA ARG A 227 15.67 24.05 5.06
C ARG A 227 16.29 25.27 5.70
N ILE A 228 15.64 25.78 6.73
CA ILE A 228 16.28 26.76 7.61
C ILE A 228 17.04 25.98 8.68
N ILE A 229 18.35 26.25 8.78
CA ILE A 229 19.25 25.60 9.72
C ILE A 229 19.89 26.63 10.65
N GLU A 230 20.29 26.20 11.83
CA GLU A 230 21.18 26.95 12.70
C GLU A 230 22.59 26.94 12.12
N ASN A 231 23.17 28.11 11.91
CA ASN A 231 24.60 28.25 11.61
C ASN A 231 25.18 29.38 12.44
N SER A 232 26.09 29.04 13.34
CA SER A 232 26.81 30.01 14.19
C SER A 232 25.86 30.94 14.97
N GLY A 233 24.73 30.41 15.44
CA GLY A 233 23.70 31.12 16.18
C GLY A 233 22.65 31.85 15.33
N ASN A 234 22.79 31.88 14.00
CA ASN A 234 21.85 32.54 13.11
C ASN A 234 21.06 31.54 12.26
N PRO A 235 19.74 31.74 12.07
CA PRO A 235 18.95 30.94 11.14
C PRO A 235 19.30 31.32 9.69
N ILE A 236 19.77 30.37 8.90
CA ILE A 236 20.06 30.57 7.48
C ILE A 236 19.36 29.52 6.61
N PRO A 237 18.98 29.85 5.37
CA PRO A 237 18.54 28.82 4.43
C PRO A 237 19.70 27.95 3.98
N ALA A 238 19.42 26.68 3.75
CA ALA A 238 20.37 25.71 3.24
C ALA A 238 19.69 24.73 2.29
N LEU A 239 20.40 24.41 1.21
CA LEU A 239 20.03 23.39 0.25
C LEU A 239 20.41 22.02 0.81
N VAL A 240 19.42 21.15 0.95
CA VAL A 240 19.60 19.74 1.30
C VAL A 240 19.44 18.91 0.04
N LEU A 241 20.43 18.08 -0.29
CA LEU A 241 20.42 17.29 -1.52
C LEU A 241 20.83 15.84 -1.28
N ASP A 242 20.25 14.93 -2.07
CA ASP A 242 20.59 13.53 -2.10
C ASP A 242 20.43 12.95 -3.51
N VAL A 243 21.46 12.29 -4.05
CA VAL A 243 21.40 11.68 -5.38
C VAL A 243 20.50 10.45 -5.42
N LYS A 244 19.73 10.30 -6.48
CA LYS A 244 18.77 9.20 -6.65
C LYS A 244 18.74 8.69 -8.08
N THR A 245 18.48 7.40 -8.21
CA THR A 245 18.16 6.76 -9.48
C THR A 245 16.70 6.31 -9.45
N CYS A 246 15.93 6.62 -10.49
CA CYS A 246 14.53 6.21 -10.62
C CYS A 246 14.25 5.60 -12.01
N ALA A 247 13.22 4.76 -12.07
CA ALA A 247 12.78 4.14 -13.32
C ALA A 247 11.77 5.04 -14.07
N PHE A 248 11.94 5.09 -15.38
CA PHE A 248 11.13 5.81 -16.34
C PHE A 248 10.80 4.89 -17.52
N PHE A 249 9.66 5.12 -18.16
CA PHE A 249 9.34 4.47 -19.42
C PHE A 249 10.25 5.02 -20.52
N ASN A 250 10.87 4.11 -21.26
CA ASN A 250 11.81 4.43 -22.33
C ASN A 250 11.08 5.07 -23.52
N SER A 251 11.79 5.85 -24.34
CA SER A 251 11.28 6.45 -25.59
C SER A 251 11.28 5.48 -26.77
N VAL A 252 11.36 4.18 -26.49
CA VAL A 252 11.38 3.13 -27.50
C VAL A 252 9.96 2.94 -28.05
N SER A 253 9.85 2.60 -29.34
CA SER A 253 8.55 2.34 -29.97
C SER A 253 7.79 1.27 -29.19
N PHE A 254 6.48 1.45 -29.07
CA PHE A 254 5.60 0.55 -28.32
C PHE A 254 5.77 -0.91 -28.74
N ASP A 255 6.01 -1.17 -30.03
CA ASP A 255 6.31 -2.49 -30.59
C ASP A 255 7.46 -3.20 -29.88
N ARG A 256 8.58 -2.50 -29.67
CA ARG A 256 9.78 -3.07 -29.06
C ARG A 256 9.58 -3.24 -27.55
N THR A 257 8.87 -2.32 -26.91
CA THR A 257 8.46 -2.49 -25.49
C THR A 257 7.60 -3.74 -25.32
N ILE A 258 6.62 -3.97 -26.20
CA ILE A 258 5.80 -5.20 -26.15
C ILE A 258 6.65 -6.44 -26.43
N GLN A 259 7.56 -6.40 -27.40
CA GLN A 259 8.50 -7.51 -27.65
C GLN A 259 9.38 -7.83 -26.42
N GLU A 260 9.79 -6.81 -25.65
CA GLU A 260 10.55 -6.99 -24.41
C GLU A 260 9.70 -7.49 -23.24
N MET A 261 8.41 -7.15 -23.21
CA MET A 261 7.47 -7.65 -22.19
C MET A 261 6.95 -9.06 -22.48
N LEU A 262 7.01 -9.51 -23.74
CA LEU A 262 6.58 -10.84 -24.15
C LEU A 262 7.67 -11.89 -23.90
N PRO A 263 7.31 -13.14 -23.55
CA PRO A 263 8.27 -14.22 -23.41
C PRO A 263 9.04 -14.46 -24.71
N ARG A 264 10.37 -14.74 -24.63
CA ARG A 264 11.19 -15.11 -25.79
C ARG A 264 10.57 -16.33 -26.50
N GLY A 265 10.17 -16.15 -27.77
CA GLY A 265 9.59 -17.22 -28.60
C GLY A 265 8.09 -17.10 -28.91
N ALA A 266 7.42 -16.03 -28.47
CA ALA A 266 6.03 -15.76 -28.89
C ALA A 266 5.94 -15.47 -30.40
N ILE A 267 5.23 -16.30 -31.17
CA ILE A 267 4.94 -16.10 -32.60
C ILE A 267 3.58 -15.40 -32.73
N TRP A 268 3.53 -14.36 -33.57
CA TRP A 268 2.38 -13.47 -33.70
C TRP A 268 1.55 -13.78 -34.96
N THR A 269 0.22 -13.78 -34.84
CA THR A 269 -0.72 -13.96 -35.97
C THR A 269 -1.20 -12.60 -36.50
N LYS A 270 -1.02 -12.38 -37.81
CA LYS A 270 -1.54 -11.20 -38.53
C LYS A 270 -3.06 -11.10 -38.41
N ASN A 271 -3.56 -10.07 -37.71
CA ASN A 271 -4.90 -9.52 -37.97
C ASN A 271 -4.73 -8.19 -38.71
N SER A 272 -4.70 -8.25 -40.04
CA SER A 272 -4.65 -7.08 -40.93
C SER A 272 -5.96 -7.00 -41.72
N SER A 273 -7.08 -6.72 -41.04
CA SER A 273 -8.39 -6.54 -41.68
C SER A 273 -9.41 -5.95 -40.70
N ALA A 274 -9.17 -4.73 -40.21
CA ALA A 274 -10.22 -3.94 -39.60
C ALA A 274 -10.61 -2.84 -40.59
N GLU A 275 -11.61 -3.09 -41.42
CA GLU A 275 -12.30 -2.04 -42.19
C GLU A 275 -13.38 -1.43 -41.31
N PHE A 276 -13.50 -0.10 -41.32
CA PHE A 276 -14.52 0.64 -40.59
C PHE A 276 -15.33 1.51 -41.56
N GLU A 277 -16.64 1.53 -41.39
CA GLU A 277 -17.52 2.48 -42.08
C GLU A 277 -17.31 3.89 -41.51
N THR A 278 -16.62 4.74 -42.25
CA THR A 278 -16.62 6.19 -42.00
C THR A 278 -17.75 6.84 -42.80
N TYR A 279 -18.72 7.46 -42.12
CA TYR A 279 -19.49 8.54 -42.73
C TYR A 279 -18.52 9.70 -42.97
N THR A 280 -18.23 10.01 -44.23
CA THR A 280 -17.19 10.90 -44.80
C THR A 280 -15.76 10.33 -44.89
N LYS A 281 -15.33 10.09 -46.14
CA LYS A 281 -13.94 9.87 -46.55
C LYS A 281 -13.11 11.14 -46.24
N VAL A 282 -12.25 11.08 -45.23
CA VAL A 282 -11.06 11.93 -45.17
C VAL A 282 -9.87 11.01 -44.94
N SER A 283 -9.03 10.83 -45.96
CA SER A 283 -7.70 10.25 -45.77
C SER A 283 -6.86 11.28 -45.02
N ALA A 284 -6.63 11.06 -43.72
CA ALA A 284 -5.54 11.72 -43.02
C ALA A 284 -4.21 11.15 -43.55
N ALA A 285 -3.78 11.66 -44.71
CA ALA A 285 -2.41 11.54 -45.17
C ALA A 285 -1.53 12.37 -44.22
N ILE A 286 -1.16 11.76 -43.10
CA ILE A 286 0.06 12.18 -42.38
C ILE A 286 1.21 11.67 -43.26
N SER A 287 2.08 12.56 -43.70
CA SER A 287 3.14 12.35 -44.70
C SER A 287 4.28 11.41 -44.27
N HIS A 288 4.03 10.47 -43.36
CA HIS A 288 4.93 9.38 -43.03
C HIS A 288 4.35 8.07 -43.56
N THR A 289 5.17 7.31 -44.29
CA THR A 289 4.86 5.93 -44.66
C THR A 289 4.79 5.10 -43.37
N LEU A 290 3.59 4.99 -42.79
CA LEU A 290 3.34 4.09 -41.67
C LEU A 290 3.71 2.68 -42.13
N ARG A 291 4.66 2.03 -41.44
CA ARG A 291 4.84 0.59 -41.61
C ARG A 291 3.50 -0.06 -41.26
N PRO A 292 2.99 -1.05 -42.02
CA PRO A 292 1.68 -1.63 -41.77
C PRO A 292 1.60 -2.09 -40.31
N ASP A 293 0.84 -1.36 -39.51
CA ASP A 293 0.82 -1.51 -38.06
C ASP A 293 0.17 -2.86 -37.73
N ARG A 294 0.90 -3.67 -36.94
CA ARG A 294 0.47 -5.01 -36.51
C ARG A 294 -0.45 -4.98 -35.29
N TRP A 295 -1.10 -3.85 -34.96
CA TRP A 295 -1.76 -3.73 -33.67
C TRP A 295 -2.91 -2.72 -33.71
N SER A 296 -4.04 -3.02 -33.06
CA SER A 296 -5.17 -2.12 -32.88
C SER A 296 -5.75 -2.21 -31.47
N PHE A 297 -6.19 -1.08 -30.91
CA PHE A 297 -7.00 -1.03 -29.68
C PHE A 297 -8.46 -0.76 -30.02
N THR A 298 -9.40 -1.45 -29.37
CA THR A 298 -10.84 -1.16 -29.45
C THR A 298 -11.34 -0.63 -28.11
N GLY A 299 -11.74 0.64 -28.10
CA GLY A 299 -12.42 1.31 -27.00
C GLY A 299 -13.08 2.60 -27.48
N SER A 300 -14.41 2.61 -27.55
CA SER A 300 -15.33 3.71 -27.94
C SER A 300 -14.77 4.77 -28.93
N LEU A 301 -15.20 4.66 -30.18
CA LEU A 301 -15.13 5.67 -31.28
C LEU A 301 -13.75 6.18 -31.74
N LEU A 302 -12.62 5.82 -31.11
CA LEU A 302 -11.27 6.15 -31.60
C LEU A 302 -10.36 4.92 -31.60
N SER A 303 -9.89 4.51 -32.78
CA SER A 303 -8.77 3.57 -32.93
C SER A 303 -7.50 4.36 -33.26
N LEU A 304 -6.49 4.26 -32.40
CA LEU A 304 -5.16 4.83 -32.63
C LEU A 304 -4.18 3.70 -32.93
N SER A 305 -3.27 3.94 -33.87
CA SER A 305 -2.16 3.03 -34.10
C SER A 305 -1.27 2.93 -32.86
N VAL A 306 -0.84 1.72 -32.55
CA VAL A 306 -0.02 1.40 -31.38
C VAL A 306 1.37 2.04 -31.46
N SER A 307 1.88 2.28 -32.67
CA SER A 307 3.12 3.04 -32.88
C SER A 307 3.01 4.52 -32.47
N LEU A 308 1.78 5.05 -32.29
CA LEU A 308 1.49 6.44 -31.94
C LEU A 308 1.12 6.66 -30.45
N CYS A 309 1.04 5.61 -29.62
CA CYS A 309 0.38 5.67 -28.29
C CYS A 309 1.31 5.70 -27.06
N TRP A 310 2.60 6.03 -27.18
CA TRP A 310 3.54 5.97 -26.03
C TRP A 310 4.09 7.33 -25.62
N ASN A 311 3.95 7.66 -24.34
CA ASN A 311 4.56 8.85 -23.75
C ASN A 311 5.88 8.48 -23.05
N ALA A 312 7.00 8.75 -23.72
CA ALA A 312 8.35 8.61 -23.18
C ALA A 312 8.56 9.46 -21.91
N ASN A 313 9.54 9.08 -21.08
CA ASN A 313 9.97 9.83 -19.89
C ASN A 313 8.88 10.01 -18.82
N GLN A 314 7.90 9.11 -18.78
CA GLN A 314 6.99 9.00 -17.65
C GLN A 314 7.61 8.16 -16.55
N ARG A 315 7.57 8.64 -15.29
CA ARG A 315 8.08 7.88 -14.14
C ARG A 315 7.27 6.59 -13.96
N VAL A 316 7.97 5.47 -13.76
CA VAL A 316 7.34 4.19 -13.41
C VAL A 316 6.94 4.22 -11.92
N PRO A 317 5.65 4.05 -11.57
CA PRO A 317 5.21 3.92 -10.18
C PRO A 317 5.78 2.65 -9.54
N ILE A 318 6.09 2.69 -8.24
CA ILE A 318 6.70 1.55 -7.52
C ILE A 318 5.78 0.33 -7.58
N GLU A 319 4.47 0.53 -7.54
CA GLU A 319 3.45 -0.52 -7.59
C GLU A 319 3.41 -1.26 -8.93
N LYS A 320 3.99 -0.67 -9.99
CA LYS A 320 4.07 -1.26 -11.33
C LYS A 320 5.44 -1.89 -11.62
N MET A 321 6.38 -1.82 -10.68
CA MET A 321 7.72 -2.37 -10.89
C MET A 321 7.75 -3.88 -10.64
N SER A 322 8.40 -4.62 -11.53
CA SER A 322 8.72 -6.03 -11.29
C SER A 322 9.77 -6.19 -10.18
N ASP A 323 9.87 -7.39 -9.60
CA ASP A 323 10.92 -7.74 -8.61
C ASP A 323 12.33 -7.56 -9.19
N PHE A 324 12.49 -7.71 -10.52
CA PHE A 324 13.73 -7.45 -11.21
C PHE A 324 14.09 -5.96 -11.18
N ILE A 325 13.17 -5.10 -11.61
CA ILE A 325 13.38 -3.64 -11.63
C ILE A 325 13.63 -3.10 -10.22
N SER A 326 12.85 -3.58 -9.25
CA SER A 326 13.02 -3.20 -7.84
C SER A 326 14.42 -3.54 -7.33
N ARG A 327 14.97 -4.71 -7.67
CA ARG A 327 16.34 -5.11 -7.30
C ARG A 327 17.40 -4.26 -7.99
N GLU A 328 17.24 -3.98 -9.29
CA GLU A 328 18.17 -3.14 -10.05
C GLU A 328 18.21 -1.71 -9.50
N LEU A 329 17.05 -1.13 -9.16
CA LEU A 329 16.97 0.20 -8.53
C LEU A 329 17.57 0.22 -7.12
N LEU A 330 17.34 -0.83 -6.32
CA LEU A 330 17.97 -0.96 -5.00
C LEU A 330 19.48 -1.03 -5.12
N SER A 331 19.99 -1.83 -6.05
CA SER A 331 21.42 -1.95 -6.34
C SER A 331 22.00 -0.59 -6.74
N SER A 332 21.37 0.09 -7.71
CA SER A 332 21.82 1.39 -8.23
C SER A 332 21.85 2.49 -7.16
N ASN A 333 20.90 2.48 -6.22
CA ASN A 333 20.84 3.47 -5.14
C ASN A 333 21.73 3.10 -3.94
N THR A 334 22.22 1.87 -3.82
CA THR A 334 23.10 1.41 -2.74
C THR A 334 24.54 1.78 -3.04
N THR A 335 24.90 3.03 -2.74
CA THR A 335 26.21 3.62 -3.04
C THR A 335 27.04 3.82 -1.78
N ASN A 336 28.35 3.54 -1.86
CA ASN A 336 29.31 3.79 -0.78
C ASN A 336 29.42 5.29 -0.46
N PRO A 337 29.77 5.66 0.79
CA PRO A 337 29.77 7.04 1.26
C PRO A 337 30.68 7.98 0.44
N ASP A 338 31.84 7.50 0.02
CA ASP A 338 32.81 8.25 -0.80
C ASP A 338 32.25 8.60 -2.19
N VAL A 339 31.64 7.63 -2.87
CA VAL A 339 31.02 7.82 -4.18
C VAL A 339 29.78 8.71 -4.05
N ARG A 340 28.97 8.48 -3.02
CA ARG A 340 27.75 9.25 -2.81
C ARG A 340 28.05 10.71 -2.49
N SER A 341 29.02 10.99 -1.61
CA SER A 341 29.45 12.36 -1.30
C SER A 341 29.93 13.09 -2.55
N ARG A 342 30.82 12.46 -3.34
CA ARG A 342 31.32 13.03 -4.60
C ARG A 342 30.19 13.33 -5.59
N ASN A 343 29.24 12.40 -5.76
CA ASN A 343 28.11 12.60 -6.66
C ASN A 343 27.18 13.73 -6.20
N ILE A 344 26.98 13.90 -4.89
CA ILE A 344 26.21 15.03 -4.34
C ILE A 344 26.95 16.34 -4.61
N ASP A 345 28.26 16.41 -4.32
CA ASP A 345 29.06 17.62 -4.55
C ASP A 345 29.06 18.03 -6.04
N LEU A 346 29.13 17.07 -6.97
CA LEU A 346 29.04 17.34 -8.41
C LEU A 346 27.70 17.98 -8.79
N GLN A 347 26.59 17.45 -8.26
CA GLN A 347 25.26 17.99 -8.54
C GLN A 347 25.08 19.40 -7.94
N VAL A 348 25.63 19.66 -6.76
CA VAL A 348 25.61 21.00 -6.15
C VAL A 348 26.48 21.97 -6.92
N ARG A 349 27.67 21.58 -7.39
CA ARG A 349 28.48 22.43 -8.27
C ARG A 349 27.74 22.78 -9.55
N GLY A 350 27.02 21.82 -10.15
CA GLY A 350 26.19 22.06 -11.33
C GLY A 350 25.06 23.06 -11.09
N MET A 351 24.51 23.14 -9.88
CA MET A 351 23.52 24.17 -9.51
C MET A 351 24.14 25.52 -9.14
N ALA A 352 25.32 25.50 -8.53
CA ALA A 352 25.95 26.70 -7.95
C ALA A 352 26.80 27.49 -8.96
N THR A 353 27.09 26.91 -10.13
CA THR A 353 27.98 27.49 -11.16
C THR A 353 27.33 27.48 -12.54
N GLY A 354 27.97 28.12 -13.53
CA GLY A 354 27.44 28.27 -14.90
C GLY A 354 26.09 28.99 -14.94
N ASP A 355 25.30 28.70 -15.98
CA ASP A 355 24.01 29.36 -16.24
C ASP A 355 23.03 29.23 -15.07
N SER A 356 23.02 28.07 -14.38
CA SER A 356 22.17 27.87 -13.20
C SER A 356 22.60 28.77 -12.05
N GLY A 357 23.91 28.82 -11.75
CA GLY A 357 24.44 29.69 -10.70
C GLY A 357 24.21 31.17 -11.00
N ASP A 358 24.35 31.58 -12.26
CA ASP A 358 24.11 32.97 -12.68
C ASP A 358 22.63 33.33 -12.65
N PHE A 359 21.73 32.40 -12.97
CA PHE A 359 20.29 32.56 -12.76
C PHE A 359 19.93 32.78 -11.29
N LEU A 360 20.51 32.00 -10.35
CA LEU A 360 20.29 32.19 -8.92
C LEU A 360 20.76 33.58 -8.44
N LYS A 361 21.95 34.04 -8.88
CA LYS A 361 22.50 35.35 -8.51
C LYS A 361 21.59 36.50 -8.92
N GLN A 362 20.91 36.40 -10.07
CA GLN A 362 19.97 37.43 -10.53
C GLN A 362 18.71 37.57 -9.66
N PHE A 363 18.43 36.57 -8.81
CA PHE A 363 17.42 36.64 -7.74
C PHE A 363 18.03 36.97 -6.37
N GLY A 364 19.33 37.30 -6.30
CA GLY A 364 20.03 37.60 -5.04
C GLY A 364 20.35 36.34 -4.23
N VAL A 365 20.41 35.16 -4.86
CA VAL A 365 20.62 33.88 -4.19
C VAL A 365 21.93 33.26 -4.65
N LYS A 366 22.75 32.78 -3.71
CA LYS A 366 23.99 32.05 -4.01
C LYS A 366 24.09 30.80 -3.15
N ILE A 367 24.29 29.65 -3.78
CA ILE A 367 24.64 28.42 -3.06
C ILE A 367 26.15 28.45 -2.76
N VAL A 368 26.52 28.27 -1.51
CA VAL A 368 27.93 28.17 -1.10
C VAL A 368 28.46 26.80 -1.54
N GLY A 369 29.53 26.79 -2.33
CA GLY A 369 30.21 25.57 -2.75
C GLY A 369 30.99 24.92 -1.61
N GLY A 370 31.04 23.57 -1.61
CA GLY A 370 31.75 22.77 -0.59
C GLY A 370 30.80 22.28 0.51
N SER A 371 30.95 21.01 0.91
CA SER A 371 30.09 20.39 1.92
C SER A 371 30.31 21.04 3.29
N ASN A 372 29.24 21.34 4.04
CA ASN A 372 29.37 21.90 5.39
C ASN A 372 30.11 20.93 6.31
N ALA A 373 31.18 21.42 6.95
CA ALA A 373 31.86 20.70 8.03
C ALA A 373 30.91 20.60 9.23
N VAL A 374 30.80 19.41 9.81
CA VAL A 374 29.91 19.13 10.93
C VAL A 374 30.67 18.45 12.07
N PRO A 375 30.58 18.95 13.31
CA PRO A 375 31.11 18.25 14.46
C PRO A 375 30.25 17.01 14.74
N ILE A 376 30.91 15.87 14.96
CA ILE A 376 30.27 14.60 15.28
C ILE A 376 30.73 14.18 16.67
N GLY A 377 29.80 14.18 17.62
CA GLY A 377 30.01 13.62 18.95
C GLY A 377 29.75 12.11 18.95
N ILE A 378 30.57 11.33 19.64
CA ILE A 378 30.36 9.89 19.78
C ILE A 378 29.91 9.59 21.21
N ARG A 379 28.73 8.99 21.36
CA ARG A 379 28.19 8.53 22.65
C ARG A 379 28.82 7.20 23.06
N ALA A 380 28.92 6.98 24.37
CA ALA A 380 29.31 5.68 24.89
C ALA A 380 28.29 4.60 24.51
N PRO A 381 28.74 3.40 24.10
CA PRO A 381 27.82 2.30 23.83
C PRO A 381 27.15 1.83 25.14
N PRO A 382 25.84 1.50 25.13
CA PRO A 382 25.20 0.93 26.30
C PRO A 382 25.77 -0.45 26.62
N GLY A 383 25.83 -0.79 27.91
CA GLY A 383 26.07 -2.16 28.35
C GLY A 383 24.81 -3.00 28.15
N ILE A 384 24.93 -4.23 27.67
CA ILE A 384 23.82 -5.16 27.44
C ILE A 384 23.84 -6.22 28.53
N GLU A 385 22.79 -6.24 29.34
CA GLU A 385 22.63 -7.18 30.43
C GLU A 385 21.83 -8.42 30.01
N PHE A 386 22.40 -9.59 30.30
CA PHE A 386 21.80 -10.89 30.11
C PHE A 386 21.42 -11.52 31.46
N GLY A 387 20.93 -12.77 31.45
CA GLY A 387 20.65 -13.52 32.66
C GLY A 387 21.87 -13.59 33.61
N GLU A 388 21.62 -13.79 34.90
CA GLU A 388 22.67 -13.77 35.95
C GLU A 388 23.37 -12.39 36.09
N ARG A 389 22.75 -11.31 35.59
CA ARG A 389 23.27 -9.91 35.61
C ARG A 389 24.62 -9.72 34.92
N LYS A 390 24.94 -10.56 33.93
CA LYS A 390 26.16 -10.42 33.12
C LYS A 390 26.00 -9.30 32.11
N ILE A 391 26.95 -8.36 32.07
CA ILE A 391 26.92 -7.19 31.19
C ILE A 391 28.00 -7.28 30.13
N VAL A 392 27.62 -7.07 28.86
CA VAL A 392 28.49 -7.10 27.69
C VAL A 392 28.45 -5.75 26.99
N PRO A 393 29.58 -5.16 26.56
CA PRO A 393 29.57 -3.88 25.84
C PRO A 393 29.01 -4.02 24.41
N ALA A 394 28.20 -3.05 23.98
CA ALA A 394 27.71 -2.96 22.59
C ALA A 394 28.74 -2.28 21.65
N ILE A 395 29.85 -2.95 21.37
CA ILE A 395 30.94 -2.41 20.54
C ILE A 395 30.47 -2.22 19.09
N GLN A 396 30.57 -0.98 18.58
CA GLN A 396 30.07 -0.60 17.26
C GLN A 396 28.63 -1.08 16.99
N GLY A 397 27.76 -0.94 17.99
CA GLY A 397 26.35 -1.31 17.89
C GLY A 397 26.09 -2.81 17.73
N LYS A 398 27.06 -3.68 18.02
CA LYS A 398 26.91 -5.14 18.09
C LYS A 398 27.35 -5.67 19.45
N PHE A 399 26.80 -6.80 19.86
CA PHE A 399 27.19 -7.46 21.10
C PHE A 399 27.12 -8.99 20.95
N ASP A 400 27.97 -9.70 21.68
CA ASP A 400 28.02 -11.16 21.62
C ASP A 400 27.02 -11.77 22.61
N GLU A 401 26.16 -12.67 22.12
CA GLU A 401 25.16 -13.38 22.91
C GLU A 401 25.48 -14.88 23.06
N ARG A 402 26.55 -15.40 22.43
CA ARG A 402 26.78 -16.85 22.27
C ARG A 402 26.87 -17.66 23.56
N PHE A 403 27.38 -17.03 24.63
CA PHE A 403 27.65 -17.69 25.92
C PHE A 403 26.70 -17.23 27.04
N TYR A 404 25.65 -16.48 26.69
CA TYR A 404 24.77 -15.85 27.67
C TYR A 404 23.35 -16.40 27.57
N LYS A 405 22.73 -16.59 28.74
CA LYS A 405 21.32 -16.98 28.85
C LYS A 405 20.43 -15.75 28.73
N PHE A 406 19.17 -15.95 28.35
CA PHE A 406 18.18 -14.90 28.33
C PHE A 406 18.06 -14.20 29.69
N TYR A 407 17.84 -12.88 29.65
CA TYR A 407 17.53 -12.08 30.83
C TYR A 407 16.32 -12.64 31.59
N SER A 408 15.26 -12.94 30.86
CA SER A 408 14.10 -13.66 31.35
C SER A 408 13.63 -14.66 30.29
N PRO A 409 13.68 -15.98 30.54
CA PRO A 409 13.04 -16.93 29.64
C PRO A 409 11.52 -16.71 29.64
N GLY A 410 10.89 -16.90 28.49
CA GLY A 410 9.45 -16.84 28.30
C GLY A 410 8.74 -17.98 29.00
N GLY A 411 7.42 -17.88 29.10
CA GLY A 411 6.57 -18.80 29.85
C GLY A 411 6.88 -20.28 29.57
N ASN A 412 6.80 -21.10 30.62
CA ASN A 412 7.01 -22.54 30.54
C ASN A 412 5.83 -23.19 29.80
N ILE A 413 5.93 -23.27 28.48
CA ILE A 413 4.90 -23.90 27.65
C ILE A 413 4.87 -25.39 27.93
N LYS A 414 3.65 -25.94 28.05
CA LYS A 414 3.41 -27.38 28.22
C LYS A 414 3.33 -28.07 26.87
N LYS A 415 2.71 -27.42 25.88
CA LYS A 415 2.42 -28.03 24.58
C LYS A 415 2.67 -27.07 23.41
N TRP A 416 3.42 -27.53 22.41
CA TRP A 416 3.65 -26.78 21.16
C TRP A 416 3.75 -27.69 19.96
N LEU A 417 3.43 -27.13 18.80
CA LEU A 417 3.29 -27.85 17.54
C LEU A 417 4.30 -27.35 16.52
N ILE A 418 4.96 -28.27 15.82
CA ILE A 418 5.64 -27.99 14.54
C ILE A 418 4.76 -28.53 13.42
N ALA A 419 4.19 -27.61 12.64
CA ALA A 419 3.31 -27.93 11.53
C ALA A 419 4.00 -27.67 10.18
N CYS A 420 3.75 -28.51 9.17
CA CYS A 420 4.31 -28.33 7.83
C CYS A 420 3.34 -28.69 6.70
N SER A 421 3.49 -28.06 5.53
CA SER A 421 2.96 -28.60 4.26
C SER A 421 3.74 -29.87 3.88
N ARG A 422 3.11 -30.90 3.29
CA ARG A 422 3.71 -32.22 2.94
C ARG A 422 5.24 -32.19 2.71
N MET A 423 6.01 -32.74 3.65
CA MET A 423 7.47 -32.76 3.69
C MET A 423 8.02 -34.09 4.25
N VAL A 424 9.33 -34.34 4.06
CA VAL A 424 10.03 -35.53 4.59
C VAL A 424 10.17 -35.43 6.11
N GLU A 425 9.55 -36.36 6.84
CA GLU A 425 9.42 -36.35 8.30
C GLU A 425 10.76 -36.27 9.08
N GLN A 426 11.83 -36.85 8.54
CA GLN A 426 13.14 -36.90 9.21
C GLN A 426 13.79 -35.52 9.40
N ASP A 427 13.68 -34.63 8.41
CA ASP A 427 14.30 -33.30 8.47
C ASP A 427 13.64 -32.40 9.53
N ILE A 428 12.32 -32.53 9.67
CA ILE A 428 11.53 -31.74 10.61
C ILE A 428 11.84 -32.17 12.06
N ARG A 429 11.96 -33.47 12.32
CA ARG A 429 12.32 -33.98 13.65
C ARG A 429 13.73 -33.53 14.05
N ARG A 430 14.70 -33.60 13.14
CA ARG A 430 16.07 -33.10 13.38
C ARG A 430 16.09 -31.60 13.66
N PHE A 431 15.29 -30.83 12.92
CA PHE A 431 15.15 -29.39 13.11
C PHE A 431 14.53 -29.05 14.46
N GLY A 432 13.44 -29.72 14.86
CA GLY A 432 12.80 -29.54 16.16
C GLY A 432 13.77 -29.78 17.33
N SER A 433 14.56 -30.86 17.26
CA SER A 433 15.62 -31.14 18.23
C SER A 433 16.70 -30.05 18.27
N SER A 434 17.08 -29.51 17.11
CA SER A 434 18.09 -28.43 17.02
C SER A 434 17.59 -27.13 17.64
N ILE A 435 16.30 -26.79 17.47
CA ILE A 435 15.66 -25.65 18.12
C ILE A 435 15.67 -25.80 19.64
N LYS A 436 15.37 -26.99 20.17
CA LYS A 436 15.41 -27.27 21.60
C LYS A 436 16.82 -27.11 22.18
N VAL A 437 17.83 -27.68 21.52
CA VAL A 437 19.24 -27.49 21.94
C VAL A 437 19.65 -26.01 21.94
N ALA A 438 19.21 -25.25 20.93
CA ALA A 438 19.46 -23.81 20.89
C ALA A 438 18.74 -23.04 22.02
N ALA A 439 17.53 -23.46 22.38
CA ALA A 439 16.77 -22.89 23.49
C ALA A 439 17.42 -23.21 24.84
N ASP A 440 17.83 -24.45 25.07
CA ASP A 440 18.49 -24.89 26.31
C ASP A 440 19.80 -24.12 26.54
N LYS A 441 20.60 -23.91 25.49
CA LYS A 441 21.83 -23.08 25.55
C LYS A 441 21.56 -21.64 25.97
N LYS A 442 20.39 -21.10 25.63
CA LYS A 442 19.94 -19.75 26.02
C LYS A 442 19.15 -19.73 27.33
N GLY A 443 19.05 -20.86 28.04
CA GLY A 443 18.36 -20.96 29.32
C GLY A 443 16.83 -21.05 29.22
N MET A 444 16.28 -21.33 28.03
CA MET A 444 14.85 -21.53 27.80
C MET A 444 14.56 -23.02 27.62
N ARG A 445 13.77 -23.61 28.51
CA ARG A 445 13.35 -25.01 28.37
C ARG A 445 12.11 -25.11 27.49
N LEU A 446 12.19 -25.91 26.45
CA LEU A 446 11.05 -26.28 25.60
C LEU A 446 10.76 -27.78 25.75
N PRO A 447 9.48 -28.19 25.91
CA PRO A 447 9.12 -29.61 25.89
C PRO A 447 9.32 -30.18 24.48
N GLN A 448 9.20 -31.50 24.35
CA GLN A 448 9.28 -32.13 23.02
C GLN A 448 8.11 -31.65 22.15
N PRO A 449 8.34 -31.13 20.92
CA PRO A 449 7.26 -30.72 20.04
C PRO A 449 6.47 -31.92 19.52
N GLU A 450 5.18 -31.70 19.32
CA GLU A 450 4.35 -32.56 18.46
C GLU A 450 4.48 -32.10 17.00
N TYR A 451 4.18 -33.00 16.06
CA TYR A 451 4.37 -32.78 14.64
C TYR A 451 3.09 -33.09 13.88
N GLU A 452 2.67 -32.20 12.99
CA GLU A 452 1.47 -32.40 12.16
C GLU A 452 1.68 -31.90 10.73
N THR A 453 0.96 -32.52 9.81
CA THR A 453 0.87 -32.02 8.43
C THR A 453 -0.34 -31.11 8.31
N ILE A 454 -0.13 -29.83 7.97
CA ILE A 454 -1.19 -28.83 7.82
C ILE A 454 -1.04 -28.21 6.44
N GLU A 455 -2.06 -28.38 5.61
CA GLU A 455 -2.14 -27.75 4.29
C GLU A 455 -2.79 -26.38 4.37
N LEU A 456 -2.44 -25.49 3.44
CA LEU A 456 -2.86 -24.09 3.47
C LEU A 456 -4.38 -23.92 3.39
N ASN A 457 -5.05 -24.76 2.58
CA ASN A 457 -6.49 -24.68 2.38
C ASN A 457 -7.28 -25.05 3.65
N ASP A 458 -6.68 -25.86 4.52
CA ASP A 458 -7.31 -26.35 5.76
C ASP A 458 -6.92 -25.49 6.98
N LEU A 459 -6.08 -24.47 6.80
CA LEU A 459 -5.42 -23.76 7.89
C LEU A 459 -6.42 -23.11 8.86
N GLN A 460 -7.63 -22.76 8.41
CA GLN A 460 -8.70 -22.27 9.29
C GLN A 460 -9.24 -23.36 10.23
N ASP A 461 -9.66 -24.50 9.67
CA ASP A 461 -10.22 -25.62 10.44
C ASP A 461 -9.17 -26.26 11.33
N GLN A 462 -7.93 -26.34 10.84
CA GLN A 462 -6.80 -26.85 11.61
C GLN A 462 -6.46 -25.92 12.79
N PHE A 463 -6.55 -24.59 12.65
CA PHE A 463 -6.34 -23.70 13.80
C PHE A 463 -7.46 -23.79 14.86
N LYS A 464 -8.69 -24.14 14.45
CA LYS A 464 -9.75 -24.50 15.40
C LYS A 464 -9.36 -25.75 16.20
N TRP A 465 -8.93 -26.80 15.51
CA TRP A 465 -8.43 -28.03 16.14
C TRP A 465 -7.21 -27.78 17.04
N ILE A 466 -6.24 -26.98 16.60
CA ILE A 466 -5.06 -26.59 17.39
C ILE A 466 -5.51 -25.90 18.69
N SER A 467 -6.50 -24.99 18.61
CA SER A 467 -7.04 -24.30 19.77
C SER A 467 -7.75 -25.26 20.74
N GLU A 468 -8.50 -26.23 20.23
CA GLU A 468 -9.19 -27.26 21.04
C GLU A 468 -8.20 -28.22 21.72
N LYS A 469 -7.04 -28.46 21.11
CA LYS A 469 -5.94 -29.27 21.68
C LYS A 469 -5.02 -28.50 22.62
N GLU A 470 -5.37 -27.25 22.94
CA GLU A 470 -4.66 -26.38 23.88
C GLU A 470 -3.16 -26.18 23.57
N TYR A 471 -2.79 -26.17 22.28
CA TYR A 471 -1.42 -25.79 21.90
C TYR A 471 -1.17 -24.30 22.22
N GLU A 472 -0.04 -24.03 22.87
CA GLU A 472 0.32 -22.68 23.32
C GLU A 472 1.21 -21.95 22.29
N PHE A 473 1.80 -22.69 21.35
CA PHE A 473 2.67 -22.14 20.31
C PHE A 473 2.68 -23.03 19.06
N VAL A 474 2.69 -22.40 17.88
CA VAL A 474 2.77 -23.12 16.60
C VAL A 474 3.94 -22.62 15.76
N LEU A 475 4.85 -23.51 15.39
CA LEU A 475 5.89 -23.25 14.40
C LEU A 475 5.44 -23.85 13.07
N TYR A 476 5.16 -23.00 12.07
CA TYR A 476 4.64 -23.41 10.76
C TYR A 476 5.71 -23.33 9.68
N ILE A 477 5.86 -24.41 8.90
CA ILE A 477 6.88 -24.57 7.85
C ILE A 477 6.19 -24.72 6.51
N ASP A 478 6.55 -23.89 5.54
CA ASP A 478 5.92 -23.93 4.21
C ASP A 478 6.90 -23.52 3.10
N SER A 479 6.54 -23.81 1.86
CA SER A 479 7.25 -23.33 0.69
C SER A 479 7.18 -21.81 0.59
N LYS A 480 8.23 -21.19 0.03
CA LYS A 480 8.28 -19.73 -0.22
C LYS A 480 7.16 -19.24 -1.15
N ARG A 481 6.54 -20.13 -1.93
CA ARG A 481 5.52 -19.82 -2.93
C ARG A 481 4.08 -19.87 -2.40
N ALA A 482 3.84 -20.51 -1.26
CA ALA A 482 2.50 -20.78 -0.76
C ALA A 482 1.70 -19.52 -0.36
N LYS A 483 2.32 -18.33 -0.23
CA LYS A 483 1.67 -17.08 0.19
C LYS A 483 0.83 -17.24 1.49
N SER A 484 1.22 -18.16 2.36
CA SER A 484 0.47 -18.56 3.56
C SER A 484 0.63 -17.63 4.76
N HIS A 485 1.55 -16.66 4.69
CA HIS A 485 1.92 -15.80 5.81
C HIS A 485 0.73 -15.02 6.37
N ASP A 486 0.01 -14.29 5.52
CA ASP A 486 -1.06 -13.41 5.96
C ASP A 486 -2.22 -14.21 6.56
N LEU A 487 -2.52 -15.39 6.01
CA LEU A 487 -3.57 -16.27 6.53
C LEU A 487 -3.20 -16.83 7.89
N LEU A 488 -1.97 -17.33 8.05
CA LEU A 488 -1.45 -17.78 9.33
C LEU A 488 -1.54 -16.69 10.40
N LYS A 489 -1.24 -15.43 10.03
CA LYS A 489 -1.28 -14.29 10.97
C LYS A 489 -2.68 -13.79 11.28
N LEU A 490 -3.62 -13.93 10.35
CA LEU A 490 -5.03 -13.72 10.62
C LEU A 490 -5.55 -14.77 11.62
N MET A 491 -5.16 -16.04 11.47
CA MET A 491 -5.52 -17.10 12.42
C MET A 491 -4.85 -16.93 13.80
N GLU A 492 -3.59 -16.48 13.85
CA GLU A 492 -2.91 -16.09 15.08
C GLU A 492 -3.72 -15.05 15.87
N SER A 493 -4.26 -14.02 15.21
CA SER A 493 -5.11 -13.01 15.85
C SER A 493 -6.46 -13.59 16.28
N ARG A 494 -7.06 -14.47 15.49
CA ARG A 494 -8.37 -15.09 15.77
C ARG A 494 -8.33 -16.00 16.99
N TYR A 495 -7.41 -16.97 17.00
CA TYR A 495 -7.33 -18.00 18.03
C TYR A 495 -6.43 -17.61 19.21
N LYS A 496 -5.73 -16.47 19.12
CA LYS A 496 -4.80 -15.96 20.14
C LYS A 496 -3.68 -16.98 20.47
N ILE A 497 -3.26 -17.74 19.47
CA ILE A 497 -2.16 -18.71 19.56
C ILE A 497 -0.95 -18.11 18.83
N PRO A 498 0.14 -17.74 19.52
CA PRO A 498 1.33 -17.22 18.89
C PRO A 498 1.90 -18.19 17.86
N THR A 499 2.22 -17.69 16.66
CA THR A 499 2.75 -18.52 15.57
C THR A 499 4.12 -18.03 15.10
N GLN A 500 5.00 -18.93 14.69
CA GLN A 500 6.27 -18.60 14.03
C GLN A 500 6.35 -19.32 12.70
N GLN A 501 6.41 -18.57 11.60
CA GLN A 501 6.60 -19.15 10.28
C GLN A 501 8.09 -19.21 9.92
N ILE A 502 8.50 -20.29 9.26
CA ILE A 502 9.77 -20.40 8.55
C ILE A 502 9.53 -21.00 7.15
N THR A 503 10.47 -20.79 6.24
CA THR A 503 10.39 -21.41 4.90
C THR A 503 11.08 -22.77 4.89
N ALA A 504 10.66 -23.64 3.96
CA ALA A 504 11.31 -24.92 3.64
C ALA A 504 12.84 -24.80 3.45
N GLU A 505 13.29 -23.69 2.86
CA GLU A 505 14.72 -23.45 2.63
C GLU A 505 15.50 -23.21 3.92
N VAL A 506 14.85 -22.62 4.94
CA VAL A 506 15.46 -22.44 6.26
C VAL A 506 15.66 -23.80 6.93
N LEU A 507 14.72 -24.73 6.75
CA LEU A 507 14.82 -26.09 7.32
C LEU A 507 16.11 -26.79 6.90
N SER A 508 16.47 -26.72 5.61
CA SER A 508 17.64 -27.40 5.06
C SER A 508 18.98 -26.66 5.26
N LYS A 509 18.95 -25.32 5.42
CA LYS A 509 20.16 -24.49 5.48
C LYS A 509 20.44 -23.87 6.86
N ALA A 510 19.60 -24.11 7.87
CA ALA A 510 19.76 -23.46 9.17
C ALA A 510 21.06 -23.88 9.87
N GLY A 511 21.90 -22.88 10.17
CA GLY A 511 23.05 -23.00 11.07
C GLY A 511 22.76 -22.43 12.46
N GLY A 512 23.74 -22.49 13.36
CA GLY A 512 23.62 -22.07 14.77
C GLY A 512 23.02 -20.67 14.97
N ALA A 513 23.44 -19.69 14.16
CA ALA A 513 22.91 -18.31 14.24
C ALA A 513 21.43 -18.23 13.84
N THR A 514 20.98 -19.02 12.85
CA THR A 514 19.59 -19.07 12.42
C THR A 514 18.70 -19.66 13.51
N TYR A 515 19.12 -20.76 14.13
CA TYR A 515 18.41 -21.34 15.28
C TYR A 515 18.32 -20.34 16.44
N GLY A 516 19.42 -19.66 16.78
CA GLY A 516 19.43 -18.63 17.82
C GLY A 516 18.43 -17.51 17.56
N ASN A 517 18.36 -16.99 16.34
CA ASN A 517 17.39 -15.95 15.96
C ASN A 517 15.93 -16.43 16.01
N ILE A 518 15.66 -17.69 15.68
CA ILE A 518 14.33 -18.29 15.81
C ILE A 518 13.95 -18.37 17.28
N VAL A 519 14.83 -18.88 18.14
CA VAL A 519 14.60 -18.98 19.59
C VAL A 519 14.43 -17.60 20.22
N ASN A 520 15.21 -16.59 19.82
CA ASN A 520 15.03 -15.20 20.28
C ASN A 520 13.59 -14.71 20.01
N LYS A 521 12.99 -15.05 18.86
CA LYS A 521 11.60 -14.71 18.51
C LYS A 521 10.58 -15.53 19.30
N ILE A 522 10.84 -16.82 19.52
CA ILE A 522 9.99 -17.70 20.33
C ILE A 522 9.91 -17.16 21.76
N ASN A 523 11.07 -16.85 22.37
CA ASN A 523 11.15 -16.30 23.72
C ASN A 523 10.30 -15.03 23.87
N MET A 524 10.42 -14.09 22.93
CA MET A 524 9.64 -12.86 22.92
C MET A 524 8.13 -13.08 22.80
N LYS A 525 7.71 -14.01 21.93
CA LYS A 525 6.29 -14.35 21.75
C LYS A 525 5.68 -15.04 22.96
N LEU A 526 6.51 -15.70 23.76
CA LEU A 526 6.17 -16.31 25.03
C LEU A 526 6.41 -15.37 26.21
N SER A 527 6.41 -14.06 25.96
CA SER A 527 6.55 -12.99 26.97
C SER A 527 7.89 -12.98 27.73
N GLY A 528 8.91 -13.64 27.20
CA GLY A 528 10.29 -13.56 27.70
C GLY A 528 11.01 -12.29 27.24
N LEU A 529 12.20 -12.08 27.78
CA LEU A 529 13.11 -10.99 27.44
C LEU A 529 14.52 -11.54 27.22
N ASN A 530 15.11 -11.24 26.07
CA ASN A 530 16.41 -11.81 25.70
C ASN A 530 17.55 -11.10 26.44
N TYR A 531 17.50 -9.77 26.52
CA TYR A 531 18.50 -8.94 27.19
C TYR A 531 17.93 -7.53 27.49
N VAL A 532 18.60 -6.78 28.36
CA VAL A 532 18.24 -5.40 28.74
C VAL A 532 19.41 -4.45 28.50
N PRO A 533 19.27 -3.38 27.72
CA PRO A 533 20.30 -2.35 27.62
C PRO A 533 20.31 -1.48 28.88
N ARG A 534 21.50 -1.30 29.47
CA ARG A 534 21.75 -0.37 30.56
C ARG A 534 21.89 1.03 30.01
N ILE A 535 21.06 1.92 30.55
CA ILE A 535 21.07 3.34 30.20
C ILE A 535 22.37 3.97 30.74
N GLU A 536 22.96 4.87 29.96
CA GLU A 536 24.14 5.64 30.36
C GLU A 536 23.89 6.38 31.68
N LYS A 537 24.93 6.54 32.51
CA LYS A 537 24.83 7.18 33.84
C LYS A 537 24.10 8.53 33.83
N LEU A 538 24.35 9.36 32.80
CA LEU A 538 23.72 10.68 32.67
C LEU A 538 22.19 10.61 32.48
N ALA A 539 21.67 9.49 31.97
CA ALA A 539 20.25 9.25 31.71
C ALA A 539 19.67 8.17 32.64
N GLN A 540 20.38 7.76 33.70
CA GLN A 540 19.97 6.66 34.58
C GLN A 540 18.64 6.93 35.29
N LYS A 541 18.25 8.21 35.46
CA LYS A 541 16.94 8.59 35.97
C LYS A 541 15.76 8.10 35.12
N PHE A 542 15.99 7.73 33.86
CA PHE A 542 14.98 7.18 32.93
C PHE A 542 14.90 5.65 32.96
N GLU A 543 15.50 5.01 33.96
CA GLU A 543 15.44 3.56 34.13
C GLU A 543 13.98 3.07 34.16
N LEU A 544 13.62 2.21 33.19
CA LEU A 544 12.23 1.79 32.98
C LEU A 544 11.71 0.95 34.16
N SER A 545 12.61 0.27 34.87
CA SER A 545 12.26 -0.48 36.08
C SER A 545 11.83 0.38 37.27
N SER A 546 12.07 1.70 37.24
CA SER A 546 11.59 2.64 38.27
C SER A 546 10.06 2.78 38.33
N GLY A 547 9.35 2.43 37.25
CA GLY A 547 7.91 2.64 37.12
C GLY A 547 7.48 4.10 36.91
N GLN A 548 8.40 5.06 36.89
CA GLN A 548 8.09 6.49 36.73
C GLN A 548 7.79 6.90 35.28
N PHE A 549 8.20 6.09 34.30
CA PHE A 549 8.13 6.42 32.88
C PHE A 549 7.30 5.41 32.11
N LEU A 550 6.30 5.91 31.40
CA LEU A 550 5.61 5.18 30.34
C LEU A 550 6.14 5.65 29.00
N VAL A 551 6.82 4.77 28.28
CA VAL A 551 7.37 5.05 26.95
C VAL A 551 6.42 4.48 25.90
N ILE A 552 6.04 5.31 24.95
CA ILE A 552 5.07 4.99 23.90
C ILE A 552 5.71 5.23 22.53
N GLY A 553 5.82 4.18 21.74
CA GLY A 553 6.12 4.24 20.31
C GLY A 553 4.84 4.26 19.50
N TYR A 554 4.75 5.14 18.51
CA TYR A 554 3.53 5.30 17.72
C TYR A 554 3.89 5.47 16.24
N ASP A 555 3.23 4.72 15.35
CA ASP A 555 3.37 4.77 13.88
C ASP A 555 1.99 4.72 13.18
N VAL A 556 1.88 5.25 11.97
CA VAL A 556 0.66 5.17 11.13
C VAL A 556 1.05 4.59 9.77
N SER A 557 0.32 3.56 9.33
CA SER A 557 0.46 3.05 7.97
C SER A 557 -0.52 3.75 7.04
N HIS A 558 -0.05 4.10 5.84
CA HIS A 558 -0.86 4.68 4.77
C HIS A 558 -0.97 3.78 3.53
N PRO A 559 -2.07 3.93 2.75
CA PRO A 559 -2.35 3.03 1.64
C PRO A 559 -1.37 3.26 0.50
N THR A 560 -1.17 2.20 -0.29
CA THR A 560 -0.70 2.38 -1.66
C THR A 560 -1.70 3.22 -2.44
N GLN A 561 -1.26 3.96 -3.45
CA GLN A 561 -2.18 4.78 -4.24
C GLN A 561 -3.27 3.89 -4.87
N SER A 562 -4.54 4.32 -4.80
CA SER A 562 -5.66 3.60 -5.40
C SER A 562 -5.41 3.38 -6.88
N THR A 563 -5.72 2.18 -7.37
CA THR A 563 -5.58 1.82 -8.78
C THR A 563 -6.50 2.66 -9.67
N ALA A 564 -6.19 2.77 -10.97
CA ALA A 564 -7.02 3.51 -11.91
C ALA A 564 -8.46 2.94 -11.98
N HIS A 565 -8.61 1.63 -11.84
CA HIS A 565 -9.89 0.93 -11.78
C HIS A 565 -10.69 1.26 -10.53
N GLU A 566 -10.05 1.29 -9.36
CA GLU A 566 -10.71 1.71 -8.11
C GLU A 566 -11.14 3.16 -8.18
N LYS A 567 -10.30 4.05 -8.72
CA LYS A 567 -10.63 5.46 -8.95
C LYS A 567 -11.78 5.63 -9.95
N PHE A 568 -11.84 4.80 -10.99
CA PHE A 568 -12.95 4.79 -11.95
C PHE A 568 -14.27 4.36 -11.29
N LYS A 569 -14.25 3.28 -10.51
CA LYS A 569 -15.43 2.82 -9.75
C LYS A 569 -15.88 3.83 -8.68
N ILE A 570 -14.94 4.54 -8.04
CA ILE A 570 -15.23 5.66 -7.14
C ILE A 570 -15.99 6.76 -7.89
N ARG A 571 -15.53 7.14 -9.09
CA ARG A 571 -16.17 8.17 -9.92
C ARG A 571 -17.55 7.75 -10.43
N GLU A 572 -17.71 6.50 -10.84
CA GLU A 572 -18.97 5.96 -11.37
C GLU A 572 -20.07 5.89 -10.30
N LYS A 573 -19.70 5.62 -9.04
CA LYS A 573 -20.66 5.48 -7.95
C LYS A 573 -20.89 6.76 -7.15
N GLY A 574 -20.10 7.81 -7.35
CA GLY A 574 -20.21 9.06 -6.57
C GLY A 574 -19.88 8.91 -5.07
N VAL A 575 -19.41 7.74 -4.63
CA VAL A 575 -19.07 7.46 -3.23
C VAL A 575 -17.55 7.53 -3.09
N ASP A 576 -17.07 8.48 -2.29
CA ASP A 576 -15.70 8.48 -1.79
C ASP A 576 -15.51 7.20 -0.97
N PHE A 577 -14.89 6.17 -1.55
CA PHE A 577 -14.44 5.04 -0.77
C PHE A 577 -13.31 5.51 0.15
N GLU A 578 -13.64 5.76 1.41
CA GLU A 578 -12.64 5.92 2.46
C GLU A 578 -11.81 4.63 2.55
N SER A 579 -10.50 4.79 2.41
CA SER A 579 -9.56 3.69 2.62
C SER A 579 -9.43 3.41 4.13
N LEU A 580 -9.22 2.15 4.51
CA LEU A 580 -9.54 1.60 5.84
C LEU A 580 -8.29 1.16 6.59
N GLU A 581 -7.37 2.09 6.79
CA GLU A 581 -5.97 1.78 7.13
C GLU A 581 -5.67 1.77 8.63
N PRO A 582 -4.66 0.98 9.07
CA PRO A 582 -4.32 0.85 10.47
C PRO A 582 -3.36 1.94 10.96
N SER A 583 -3.63 2.42 12.16
CA SER A 583 -2.75 3.18 13.03
C SER A 583 -2.35 2.34 14.23
N VAL A 584 -1.14 2.56 14.76
CA VAL A 584 -0.57 1.61 15.72
C VAL A 584 0.15 2.28 16.85
N ILE A 585 -0.17 1.85 18.07
CA ILE A 585 0.47 2.32 19.30
C ILE A 585 1.10 1.13 20.03
N CYS A 586 2.36 1.30 20.42
CA CYS A 586 3.16 0.37 21.19
C CYS A 586 3.66 1.07 22.46
N ALA A 587 3.67 0.38 23.59
CA ALA A 587 4.09 0.96 24.87
C ALA A 587 4.67 -0.10 25.81
N ASN A 588 5.46 0.31 26.81
CA ASN A 588 5.98 -0.61 27.82
C ASN A 588 4.99 -0.80 28.99
N TYR A 589 3.86 -1.45 28.76
CA TYR A 589 2.90 -1.83 29.81
C TYR A 589 2.95 -3.32 30.19
N ALA A 590 3.87 -4.11 29.63
CA ALA A 590 4.05 -5.52 30.00
C ALA A 590 4.55 -5.68 31.45
N LYS A 591 4.54 -6.89 32.02
CA LYS A 591 5.09 -7.14 33.37
C LYS A 591 6.53 -6.60 33.49
N GLU A 592 7.39 -6.96 32.55
CA GLU A 592 8.75 -6.43 32.43
C GLU A 592 8.77 -5.05 31.72
N PRO A 593 9.27 -3.98 32.36
CA PRO A 593 9.25 -2.62 31.79
C PRO A 593 10.10 -2.37 30.56
N HIS A 594 11.04 -3.27 30.27
CA HIS A 594 11.86 -3.24 29.06
C HIS A 594 11.19 -3.96 27.88
N ASN A 595 10.07 -4.64 28.11
CA ASN A 595 9.29 -5.29 27.06
C ASN A 595 8.23 -4.32 26.52
N PHE A 596 8.42 -3.91 25.26
CA PHE A 596 7.46 -3.10 24.53
C PHE A 596 6.42 -4.01 23.89
N VAL A 597 5.16 -3.68 24.11
CA VAL A 597 3.99 -4.44 23.66
C VAL A 597 2.97 -3.45 23.10
N GLY A 598 2.24 -3.85 22.08
CA GLY A 598 1.37 -2.93 21.36
C GLY A 598 0.27 -3.64 20.60
N ASP A 599 -0.61 -2.84 20.04
CA ASP A 599 -1.65 -3.31 19.14
C ASP A 599 -1.97 -2.24 18.10
N PHE A 600 -2.73 -2.62 17.08
CA PHE A 600 -3.17 -1.74 16.02
C PHE A 600 -4.65 -1.43 16.13
N PHE A 601 -5.08 -0.34 15.50
CA PHE A 601 -6.46 0.10 15.36
C PHE A 601 -6.67 0.71 13.99
N TYR A 602 -7.91 0.74 13.50
CA TYR A 602 -8.23 1.32 12.21
C TYR A 602 -8.73 2.75 12.36
N GLN A 603 -8.46 3.58 11.35
CA GLN A 603 -8.96 4.94 11.25
C GLN A 603 -9.15 5.33 9.79
N PRO A 604 -9.80 6.48 9.51
CA PRO A 604 -9.91 7.00 8.13
C PRO A 604 -8.55 7.18 7.47
N ALA A 605 -8.45 6.77 6.20
CA ALA A 605 -7.17 6.77 5.47
C ALA A 605 -6.56 8.15 5.26
N ARG A 606 -5.22 8.15 5.10
CA ARG A 606 -4.39 9.33 4.80
C ARG A 606 -4.49 10.45 5.83
N LYS A 607 -5.13 10.19 6.97
CA LYS A 607 -5.09 11.03 8.16
C LYS A 607 -3.83 10.67 8.93
N GLU A 608 -2.84 11.56 8.93
CA GLU A 608 -1.59 11.36 9.70
C GLU A 608 -1.86 11.51 11.21
N ALA A 609 -2.72 12.46 11.58
CA ALA A 609 -3.17 12.64 12.96
C ALA A 609 -4.20 11.58 13.33
N VAL A 610 -3.98 10.88 14.44
CA VAL A 610 -5.02 10.01 15.00
C VAL A 610 -6.17 10.85 15.52
N ASP A 611 -7.38 10.37 15.24
CA ASP A 611 -8.59 10.96 15.76
C ASP A 611 -8.57 11.06 17.31
N PRO A 612 -8.90 12.23 17.89
CA PRO A 612 -8.93 12.47 19.33
C PRO A 612 -9.59 11.38 20.19
N GLU A 613 -10.78 10.92 19.80
CA GLU A 613 -11.56 9.95 20.57
C GLU A 613 -10.92 8.56 20.52
N THR A 614 -10.43 8.19 19.34
CA THR A 614 -9.70 6.94 19.14
C THR A 614 -8.44 6.93 20.00
N LEU A 615 -7.71 8.03 19.99
CA LEU A 615 -6.47 8.20 20.73
C LEU A 615 -6.68 8.10 22.24
N GLN A 616 -7.74 8.72 22.74
CA GLN A 616 -8.21 8.62 24.13
C GLN A 616 -8.48 7.17 24.53
N SER A 617 -9.29 6.48 23.72
CA SER A 617 -9.66 5.09 23.96
C SER A 617 -8.41 4.19 24.05
N ARG A 618 -7.43 4.42 23.17
CA ARG A 618 -6.15 3.67 23.21
C ARG A 618 -5.30 4.02 24.42
N MET A 619 -5.27 5.27 24.87
CA MET A 619 -4.57 5.63 26.09
C MET A 619 -5.18 4.95 27.32
N ARG A 620 -6.50 5.03 27.47
CA ARG A 620 -7.22 4.34 28.56
C ARG A 620 -6.93 2.84 28.54
N TRP A 621 -6.90 2.24 27.36
CA TRP A 621 -6.53 0.84 27.19
C TRP A 621 -5.09 0.56 27.64
N ILE A 622 -4.10 1.39 27.26
CA ILE A 622 -2.70 1.25 27.71
C ILE A 622 -2.59 1.33 29.23
N LEU A 623 -3.22 2.31 29.86
CA LEU A 623 -3.18 2.48 31.31
C LEU A 623 -3.87 1.33 32.04
N SER A 624 -5.00 0.85 31.51
CA SER A 624 -5.67 -0.33 32.02
C SER A 624 -4.74 -1.55 31.95
N LYS A 625 -4.06 -1.77 30.81
CA LYS A 625 -3.08 -2.86 30.65
C LYS A 625 -1.88 -2.71 31.58
N LEU A 626 -1.42 -1.49 31.83
CA LEU A 626 -0.34 -1.22 32.77
C LEU A 626 -0.76 -1.63 34.19
N LYS A 627 -1.96 -1.25 34.63
CA LYS A 627 -2.54 -1.62 35.92
C LYS A 627 -2.74 -3.14 36.05
N GLU A 628 -3.22 -3.80 34.99
CA GLU A 628 -3.40 -5.25 34.95
C GLU A 628 -2.06 -6.01 35.07
N ASN A 629 -1.03 -5.57 34.35
CA ASN A 629 0.25 -6.29 34.27
C ASN A 629 1.23 -5.93 35.39
N ARG A 630 1.06 -4.77 36.04
CA ARG A 630 1.88 -4.28 37.15
C ARG A 630 0.99 -3.82 38.31
N PRO A 631 0.33 -4.76 39.02
CA PRO A 631 -0.49 -4.41 40.17
C PRO A 631 0.36 -3.68 41.22
N GLY A 632 -0.06 -2.48 41.61
CA GLY A 632 0.68 -1.59 42.52
C GLY A 632 1.46 -0.46 41.84
N ALA A 633 1.62 -0.48 40.52
CA ALA A 633 2.10 0.68 39.78
C ALA A 633 1.01 1.76 39.75
N GLY A 634 1.29 2.92 40.35
CA GLY A 634 0.46 4.12 40.20
C GLY A 634 0.47 4.64 38.75
N PRO A 635 -0.36 5.65 38.42
CA PRO A 635 -0.29 6.31 37.13
C PRO A 635 1.12 6.89 36.91
N PRO A 636 1.72 6.68 35.73
CA PRO A 636 3.09 7.12 35.48
C PRO A 636 3.16 8.66 35.49
N PRO A 637 4.04 9.28 36.29
CA PRO A 637 4.15 10.74 36.36
C PRO A 637 4.67 11.36 35.05
N VAL A 638 5.38 10.57 34.22
CA VAL A 638 5.92 11.02 32.94
C VAL A 638 5.55 10.06 31.82
N ILE A 639 5.02 10.61 30.73
CA ILE A 639 4.78 9.88 29.48
C ILE A 639 5.77 10.38 28.42
N PHE A 640 6.59 9.46 27.91
CA PHE A 640 7.58 9.70 26.88
C PHE A 640 7.08 9.12 25.55
N VAL A 641 6.66 9.98 24.63
CA VAL A 641 6.14 9.60 23.33
C VAL A 641 7.23 9.73 22.27
N VAL A 642 7.41 8.68 21.48
CA VAL A 642 8.29 8.62 20.32
C VAL A 642 7.43 8.32 19.08
N ARG A 643 7.44 9.23 18.11
CA ARG A 643 6.58 9.19 16.92
C ARG A 643 7.40 9.09 15.64
N ASP A 644 7.15 8.11 14.77
CA ASP A 644 7.71 8.12 13.40
C ASP A 644 6.82 8.90 12.42
N GLY A 645 7.38 9.30 11.28
CA GLY A 645 6.59 9.59 10.08
C GLY A 645 6.02 11.00 9.96
N LEU A 646 6.11 11.85 10.99
CA LEU A 646 5.65 13.23 10.89
C LEU A 646 6.59 14.09 10.05
N SER A 647 6.00 14.91 9.18
CA SER A 647 6.73 15.95 8.44
C SER A 647 7.01 17.16 9.32
N GLU A 648 7.99 17.98 8.93
CA GLU A 648 8.46 19.14 9.72
C GLU A 648 7.36 20.16 10.08
N GLY A 649 6.27 20.23 9.29
CA GLY A 649 5.15 21.15 9.51
C GLY A 649 4.20 20.75 10.65
N TRP A 650 4.34 19.54 11.22
CA TRP A 650 3.46 19.01 12.26
C TRP A 650 4.15 18.95 13.62
N LEU A 651 4.48 20.12 14.19
CA LEU A 651 5.02 20.21 15.55
C LEU A 651 3.92 20.56 16.56
N PRO A 652 3.52 19.63 17.46
CA PRO A 652 2.66 19.99 18.58
C PRO A 652 3.42 20.90 19.54
N ARG A 653 2.87 22.08 19.84
CA ARG A 653 3.40 22.99 20.87
C ARG A 653 2.34 23.21 21.94
N PHE A 654 2.59 22.69 23.14
CA PHE A 654 1.78 22.98 24.32
C PHE A 654 2.61 22.73 25.60
N TYR A 655 2.43 23.59 26.60
CA TYR A 655 3.07 23.47 27.92
C TYR A 655 2.00 23.67 28.99
N SER A 656 1.94 22.77 29.97
CA SER A 656 1.04 22.89 31.12
C SER A 656 1.70 22.36 32.39
N GLN A 657 1.19 22.78 33.55
CA GLN A 657 1.67 22.34 34.86
C GLN A 657 0.97 21.07 35.39
N LEU A 658 0.03 20.48 34.64
CA LEU A 658 -0.77 19.32 35.09
C LEU A 658 -0.01 17.99 34.97
N LEU A 659 -0.32 16.99 35.79
CA LEU A 659 0.19 15.62 35.62
C LEU A 659 -0.74 14.77 34.73
N PRO A 660 -0.21 13.77 33.98
CA PRO A 660 1.21 13.45 33.84
C PRO A 660 1.95 14.46 32.94
N LYS A 661 3.26 14.59 33.15
CA LYS A 661 4.14 15.42 32.31
C LYS A 661 4.49 14.69 31.01
N PHE A 662 4.63 15.45 29.94
CA PHE A 662 4.92 14.91 28.61
C PHE A 662 6.32 15.22 28.10
N VAL A 663 6.88 14.22 27.42
CA VAL A 663 8.01 14.38 26.51
C VAL A 663 7.58 13.83 25.16
N PHE A 664 7.68 14.62 24.09
CA PHE A 664 7.28 14.21 22.76
C PHE A 664 8.44 14.38 21.78
N VAL A 665 8.93 13.25 21.28
CA VAL A 665 10.03 13.18 20.31
C VAL A 665 9.49 12.69 18.98
N ILE A 666 9.71 13.49 17.95
CA ILE A 666 9.48 13.07 16.56
C ILE A 666 10.75 12.47 16.04
N VAL A 667 10.66 11.26 15.49
CA VAL A 667 11.72 10.55 14.81
C VAL A 667 11.40 10.55 13.33
N THR A 668 12.37 10.93 12.51
CA THR A 668 12.21 10.86 11.06
C THR A 668 13.39 10.12 10.48
N LYS A 669 13.17 8.88 10.03
CA LYS A 669 14.19 8.13 9.28
C LYS A 669 14.23 8.52 7.80
N ARG A 670 13.14 9.08 7.25
CA ARG A 670 12.97 9.34 5.81
C ARG A 670 13.23 10.81 5.44
N HIS A 671 14.48 11.26 5.51
CA HIS A 671 14.91 12.59 5.00
C HIS A 671 16.01 12.48 3.93
N ASN A 672 16.41 13.62 3.36
CA ASN A 672 17.46 13.72 2.33
C ASN A 672 18.84 14.10 2.91
N LYS A 673 18.94 14.58 4.16
CA LYS A 673 20.25 14.85 4.80
C LYS A 673 21.10 13.56 4.88
N ARG A 674 22.38 13.64 4.53
CA ARG A 674 23.42 12.61 4.70
C ARG A 674 24.61 13.21 5.43
N PHE A 675 25.34 12.36 6.14
CA PHE A 675 26.51 12.73 6.93
C PHE A 675 27.63 11.74 6.65
N PHE A 676 28.85 12.25 6.58
CA PHE A 676 30.04 11.48 6.26
C PHE A 676 31.12 11.81 7.28
N ALA A 677 31.84 10.78 7.76
CA ALA A 677 32.99 10.96 8.63
C ALA A 677 34.28 10.93 7.80
N LYS A 678 35.34 11.55 8.31
CA LYS A 678 36.69 11.46 7.73
C LYS A 678 37.51 10.40 8.46
N ASP A 679 38.13 9.49 7.72
CA ASP A 679 39.07 8.49 8.25
C ASP A 679 40.31 8.44 7.36
N GLN A 680 41.46 8.93 7.87
CA GLN A 680 42.74 8.94 7.15
C GLN A 680 42.61 9.42 5.68
N ASN A 681 41.93 10.55 5.47
CA ASN A 681 41.57 11.18 4.19
C ASN A 681 40.44 10.51 3.36
N ASN A 682 39.91 9.37 3.79
CA ASN A 682 38.77 8.72 3.15
C ASN A 682 37.44 9.21 3.73
N VAL A 683 36.42 9.26 2.86
CA VAL A 683 35.04 9.57 3.24
C VAL A 683 34.34 8.25 3.60
N VAL A 684 33.98 8.10 4.87
CA VAL A 684 33.40 6.86 5.41
C VAL A 684 32.05 7.13 6.07
N ASN A 685 31.31 6.05 6.38
CA ASN A 685 30.11 6.17 7.20
C ASN A 685 30.48 6.58 8.62
N THR A 686 29.60 7.32 9.29
CA THR A 686 29.76 7.59 10.73
C THR A 686 29.65 6.28 11.54
N THR A 687 30.19 6.27 12.75
CA THR A 687 30.17 5.09 13.62
C THR A 687 28.90 5.04 14.49
N PRO A 688 28.43 3.85 14.91
CA PRO A 688 27.42 3.73 15.95
C PRO A 688 27.74 4.57 17.19
N GLY A 689 26.76 5.31 17.69
CA GLY A 689 26.91 6.32 18.75
C GLY A 689 27.13 7.74 18.23
N SER A 690 27.33 7.95 16.92
CA SER A 690 27.51 9.29 16.34
C SER A 690 26.27 10.16 16.51
N VAL A 691 26.48 11.41 16.92
CA VAL A 691 25.48 12.44 17.14
C VAL A 691 25.89 13.73 16.44
N ILE A 692 24.97 14.35 15.72
CA ILE A 692 25.10 15.70 15.14
C ILE A 692 23.96 16.56 15.67
N ASP A 693 24.27 17.57 16.48
CA ASP A 693 23.30 18.41 17.20
C ASP A 693 23.49 19.92 16.98
N ARG A 694 24.34 20.32 16.01
CA ARG A 694 24.66 21.73 15.67
C ARG A 694 24.92 21.92 14.17
N ILE A 695 24.95 23.17 13.67
CA ILE A 695 25.31 23.60 12.29
C ILE A 695 24.33 23.18 11.17
N VAL A 696 23.62 22.07 11.33
CA VAL A 696 22.72 21.49 10.30
C VAL A 696 21.38 21.05 10.89
N VAL A 697 21.11 21.53 12.09
CA VAL A 697 19.89 21.29 12.86
C VAL A 697 18.95 22.47 12.73
N ARG A 698 17.68 22.25 13.04
CA ARG A 698 16.68 23.32 13.09
C ARG A 698 16.96 24.32 14.23
N PRO A 699 16.74 25.62 13.99
CA PRO A 699 16.87 26.63 15.04
C PRO A 699 15.61 26.76 15.92
N ASP A 700 14.44 26.29 15.45
CA ASP A 700 13.14 26.51 16.10
C ASP A 700 12.69 25.40 17.07
N VAL A 701 13.39 24.26 17.08
CA VAL A 701 13.12 23.11 17.94
C VAL A 701 14.44 22.41 18.27
N PRO A 702 14.67 21.91 19.51
CA PRO A 702 15.84 21.09 19.79
C PRO A 702 15.85 19.85 18.89
N GLU A 703 16.81 19.80 17.97
CA GLU A 703 16.95 18.76 16.97
C GLU A 703 18.36 18.16 17.03
N PHE A 704 18.45 16.85 16.80
CA PHE A 704 19.72 16.18 16.58
C PHE A 704 19.55 14.98 15.65
N PHE A 705 20.65 14.54 15.07
CA PHE A 705 20.75 13.32 14.26
C PHE A 705 21.58 12.32 15.04
N MET A 706 21.11 11.08 15.17
CA MET A 706 21.84 10.07 15.93
C MET A 706 21.89 8.73 15.19
N GLN A 707 23.10 8.22 14.98
CA GLN A 707 23.32 6.92 14.36
C GLN A 707 23.60 5.88 15.45
N SER A 708 22.58 5.10 15.80
CA SER A 708 22.73 3.95 16.71
C SER A 708 23.21 2.68 16.00
N HIS A 709 22.78 2.48 14.75
CA HIS A 709 23.00 1.24 13.99
C HIS A 709 24.31 1.22 13.21
N ARG A 710 24.80 0.01 12.93
CA ARG A 710 25.90 -0.22 11.98
C ARG A 710 25.35 -0.38 10.55
N PRO A 711 25.76 0.47 9.59
CA PRO A 711 25.38 0.30 8.18
C PRO A 711 26.00 -0.98 7.62
N LEU A 712 25.18 -1.84 7.01
CA LEU A 712 25.67 -3.09 6.40
C LEU A 712 26.13 -2.89 4.95
N LYS A 713 25.46 -2.01 4.21
CA LYS A 713 25.76 -1.68 2.81
C LYS A 713 25.40 -0.22 2.53
N GLY A 714 26.17 0.40 1.63
CA GLY A 714 25.95 1.76 1.17
C GLY A 714 26.13 2.84 2.24
N THR A 715 25.62 4.03 1.94
CA THR A 715 25.70 5.20 2.82
C THR A 715 24.63 5.14 3.90
N ALA A 716 25.03 5.37 5.15
CA ALA A 716 24.15 5.37 6.32
C ALA A 716 23.03 6.41 6.20
N LYS A 717 21.86 6.06 6.74
CA LYS A 717 20.75 7.00 6.93
C LYS A 717 20.55 7.23 8.41
N ILE A 718 21.08 8.35 8.89
CA ILE A 718 21.07 8.74 10.30
C ILE A 718 19.71 9.35 10.65
N PRO A 719 18.89 8.74 11.52
CA PRO A 719 17.59 9.30 11.85
C PRO A 719 17.69 10.66 12.56
N GLN A 720 16.73 11.51 12.23
CA GLN A 720 16.50 12.82 12.82
C GLN A 720 15.58 12.69 14.02
N TYR A 721 15.88 13.42 15.10
CA TYR A 721 15.10 13.49 16.32
C TYR A 721 14.79 14.96 16.62
N ALA A 722 13.50 15.31 16.73
CA ALA A 722 13.05 16.64 17.11
C ALA A 722 12.22 16.57 18.40
N LEU A 723 12.65 17.28 19.43
CA LEU A 723 12.00 17.32 20.73
C LEU A 723 10.91 18.40 20.73
N ALA A 724 9.70 18.02 20.32
CA ALA A 724 8.58 18.94 20.15
C ALA A 724 7.98 19.41 21.49
N VAL A 725 7.91 18.52 22.48
CA VAL A 725 7.40 18.82 23.83
C VAL A 725 8.39 18.33 24.88
N ASN A 726 8.70 19.16 25.87
CA ASN A 726 9.63 18.86 26.96
C ASN A 726 9.18 19.50 28.28
N GLU A 727 8.33 18.83 29.04
CA GLU A 727 7.76 19.39 30.29
C GLU A 727 8.55 19.06 31.55
N ILE A 728 9.54 18.17 31.43
CA ILE A 728 10.43 17.77 32.52
C ILE A 728 11.79 18.45 32.44
N ALA A 729 11.97 19.37 31.49
CA ALA A 729 13.23 20.03 31.20
C ALA A 729 14.39 19.04 30.99
N ILE A 730 14.13 17.94 30.26
CA ILE A 730 15.18 16.97 29.90
C ILE A 730 16.24 17.67 29.06
N SER A 731 17.51 17.39 29.33
CA SER A 731 18.61 17.91 28.50
C SER A 731 18.74 17.14 27.19
N THR A 732 19.32 17.76 26.17
CA THR A 732 19.57 17.11 24.87
C THR A 732 20.46 15.87 25.03
N ASP A 733 21.46 15.92 25.91
CA ASP A 733 22.35 14.80 26.22
C ASP A 733 21.60 13.61 26.83
N GLU A 734 20.71 13.89 27.77
CA GLU A 734 19.85 12.90 28.43
C GLU A 734 18.90 12.21 27.44
N VAL A 735 18.25 12.97 26.56
CA VAL A 735 17.40 12.42 25.50
C VAL A 735 18.22 11.51 24.58
N GLN A 736 19.39 11.97 24.12
CA GLN A 736 20.26 11.20 23.23
C GLN A 736 20.67 9.87 23.84
N ALA A 737 21.17 9.87 25.08
CA ALA A 737 21.58 8.67 25.78
C ALA A 737 20.41 7.69 25.99
N PHE A 738 19.24 8.21 26.38
CA PHE A 738 18.05 7.39 26.57
C PHE A 738 17.57 6.75 25.26
N LEU A 739 17.44 7.53 24.18
CA LEU A 739 17.05 7.02 22.87
C LEU A 739 18.09 6.04 22.30
N ASN A 740 19.38 6.25 22.55
CA ASN A 740 20.43 5.33 22.15
C ASN A 740 20.25 3.95 22.83
N ALA A 741 19.94 3.94 24.13
CA ALA A 741 19.60 2.69 24.85
C ALA A 741 18.33 2.03 24.27
N LEU A 742 17.29 2.80 23.93
CA LEU A 742 16.08 2.27 23.28
C LEU A 742 16.36 1.67 21.89
N CYS A 743 17.32 2.21 21.13
CA CYS A 743 17.78 1.61 19.87
C CYS A 743 18.51 0.26 20.06
N HIS A 744 19.03 0.00 21.26
CA HIS A 744 19.64 -1.27 21.65
C HIS A 744 18.65 -2.20 22.35
N SER A 745 17.36 -1.85 22.44
CA SER A 745 16.34 -2.69 23.08
C SER A 745 15.68 -3.70 22.13
N HIS A 746 16.10 -3.80 20.86
CA HIS A 746 15.44 -4.63 19.87
C HIS A 746 15.79 -6.13 19.98
N GLN A 747 14.92 -6.86 20.68
CA GLN A 747 15.15 -8.21 21.18
C GLN A 747 15.46 -9.32 20.14
N ILE A 748 15.27 -9.11 18.83
CA ILE A 748 15.40 -10.20 17.84
C ILE A 748 16.85 -10.41 17.39
N VAL A 749 17.61 -9.33 17.24
CA VAL A 749 18.99 -9.36 16.73
C VAL A 749 19.95 -8.80 17.78
N ASN A 750 21.21 -9.22 17.74
CA ASN A 750 22.26 -8.77 18.67
C ASN A 750 22.97 -7.50 18.19
N SER A 751 22.19 -6.54 17.67
CA SER A 751 22.70 -5.27 17.16
C SER A 751 21.69 -4.15 17.31
N ALA A 752 22.20 -2.93 17.46
CA ALA A 752 21.41 -1.73 17.51
C ALA A 752 20.66 -1.50 16.20
N ILE A 753 19.38 -1.20 16.31
CA ILE A 753 18.54 -0.79 15.19
C ILE A 753 18.57 0.72 15.01
N SER A 754 18.16 1.20 13.83
CA SER A 754 18.31 2.61 13.47
C SER A 754 17.41 3.56 14.26
N ILE A 755 16.22 3.10 14.64
CA ILE A 755 15.20 3.89 15.34
C ILE A 755 14.86 3.18 16.66
N PRO A 756 14.34 3.88 17.69
CA PRO A 756 14.04 3.29 18.98
C PRO A 756 13.10 2.08 18.87
N ALA A 757 13.34 1.05 19.68
CA ALA A 757 12.54 -0.19 19.68
C ALA A 757 11.01 0.02 19.78
N PRO A 758 10.47 0.96 20.58
CA PRO A 758 9.02 1.17 20.67
C PRO A 758 8.40 1.54 19.32
N VAL A 759 9.10 2.40 18.57
CA VAL A 759 8.66 2.87 17.25
C VAL A 759 8.83 1.78 16.21
N TYR A 760 9.96 1.07 16.23
CA TYR A 760 10.19 -0.05 15.34
C TYR A 760 9.10 -1.12 15.48
N GLN A 761 8.67 -1.40 16.71
CA GLN A 761 7.59 -2.35 16.97
C GLN A 761 6.23 -1.82 16.51
N ALA A 762 5.93 -0.54 16.75
CA ALA A 762 4.72 0.09 16.19
C ALA A 762 4.67 -0.04 14.66
N HIS A 763 5.79 0.15 13.98
CA HIS A 763 5.90 -0.01 12.53
C HIS A 763 5.59 -1.45 12.06
N GLU A 764 6.13 -2.47 12.73
CA GLU A 764 5.88 -3.88 12.38
C GLU A 764 4.43 -4.31 12.66
N LEU A 765 3.84 -3.80 13.75
CA LEU A 765 2.43 -3.98 14.06
C LEU A 765 1.52 -3.27 13.04
N ALA A 766 1.93 -2.13 12.48
CA ALA A 766 1.16 -1.42 11.44
C ALA A 766 1.09 -2.22 10.15
N LYS A 767 2.21 -2.79 9.73
CA LYS A 767 2.26 -3.74 8.60
C LYS A 767 1.35 -4.94 8.86
N ARG A 768 1.35 -5.47 10.08
CA ARG A 768 0.50 -6.61 10.46
C ARG A 768 -0.99 -6.26 10.38
N GLY A 769 -1.42 -5.15 10.98
CA GLY A 769 -2.82 -4.71 10.92
C GLY A 769 -3.30 -4.51 9.48
N ARG A 770 -2.42 -4.03 8.61
CA ARG A 770 -2.73 -3.81 7.19
C ARG A 770 -2.88 -5.15 6.47
N ALA A 771 -1.94 -6.08 6.67
CA ALA A 771 -2.00 -7.41 6.08
C ALA A 771 -3.26 -8.17 6.52
N ASN A 772 -3.57 -8.16 7.83
CA ASN A 772 -4.78 -8.78 8.38
C ASN A 772 -6.04 -8.20 7.74
N TYR A 773 -6.13 -6.88 7.60
CA TYR A 773 -7.27 -6.23 6.97
C TYR A 773 -7.40 -6.54 5.48
N MET A 774 -6.30 -6.47 4.71
CA MET A 774 -6.33 -6.74 3.27
C MET A 774 -6.78 -8.17 2.99
N LEU A 775 -6.26 -9.13 3.75
CA LEU A 775 -6.69 -10.52 3.61
C LEU A 775 -8.14 -10.72 4.08
N PHE A 776 -8.54 -10.11 5.19
CA PHE A 776 -9.92 -10.18 5.68
C PHE A 776 -10.90 -9.61 4.66
N LYS A 777 -10.59 -8.46 4.06
CA LYS A 777 -11.37 -7.85 2.97
C LYS A 777 -11.46 -8.76 1.75
N GLN A 778 -10.38 -9.46 1.41
CA GLN A 778 -10.35 -10.37 0.26
C GLN A 778 -11.23 -11.62 0.50
N LEU A 779 -11.18 -12.20 1.69
CA LEU A 779 -11.90 -13.43 2.03
C LEU A 779 -13.35 -13.18 2.44
N PHE A 780 -13.61 -12.08 3.16
CA PHE A 780 -14.88 -11.81 3.84
C PHE A 780 -15.39 -10.37 3.62
N PRO A 781 -15.51 -9.88 2.37
CA PRO A 781 -15.86 -8.48 2.10
C PRO A 781 -17.23 -8.06 2.67
N ALA A 782 -18.18 -8.99 2.75
CA ALA A 782 -19.51 -8.75 3.32
C ALA A 782 -19.51 -8.58 4.85
N PHE A 783 -18.45 -9.04 5.54
CA PHE A 783 -18.34 -9.02 7.00
C PHE A 783 -17.49 -7.86 7.53
N ILE A 784 -17.19 -6.87 6.69
CA ILE A 784 -16.59 -5.62 7.16
C ILE A 784 -17.66 -4.87 7.95
N PRO A 785 -17.44 -4.56 9.25
CA PRO A 785 -18.40 -3.81 10.05
C PRO A 785 -18.70 -2.45 9.41
N LYS A 786 -19.98 -2.09 9.34
CA LYS A 786 -20.43 -0.82 8.78
C LYS A 786 -21.47 -0.16 9.67
N ASN A 787 -21.44 1.16 9.72
CA ASN A 787 -22.50 2.01 10.24
C ASN A 787 -23.08 2.81 9.07
N GLY A 788 -24.19 2.34 8.49
CA GLY A 788 -24.68 2.82 7.19
C GLY A 788 -23.75 2.41 6.04
N GLU A 789 -23.35 3.38 5.21
CA GLU A 789 -22.40 3.15 4.11
C GLU A 789 -20.92 3.19 4.56
N MET A 790 -20.65 3.73 5.75
CA MET A 790 -19.32 3.93 6.30
C MET A 790 -18.84 2.71 7.08
N VAL A 791 -17.55 2.44 7.07
CA VAL A 791 -16.98 1.36 7.89
C VAL A 791 -16.91 1.77 9.34
N ASP A 792 -17.36 0.87 10.21
CA ASP A 792 -17.20 1.01 11.65
C ASP A 792 -15.78 0.57 12.04
N TYR A 793 -14.90 1.56 12.18
CA TYR A 793 -13.49 1.37 12.51
C TYR A 793 -13.26 0.78 13.90
N ASP A 794 -14.12 1.07 14.88
CA ASP A 794 -13.97 0.55 16.23
C ASP A 794 -14.39 -0.92 16.28
N ALA A 795 -15.50 -1.28 15.64
CA ALA A 795 -15.90 -2.69 15.48
C ALA A 795 -14.87 -3.48 14.67
N LEU A 796 -14.31 -2.90 13.60
CA LEU A 796 -13.26 -3.54 12.80
C LEU A 796 -11.99 -3.75 13.62
N THR A 797 -11.60 -2.76 14.43
CA THR A 797 -10.48 -2.88 15.37
C THR A 797 -10.73 -3.98 16.37
N LYS A 798 -11.92 -4.00 16.98
CA LYS A 798 -12.29 -5.04 17.95
C LYS A 798 -12.22 -6.45 17.37
N ARG A 799 -12.50 -6.59 16.07
CA ARG A 799 -12.47 -7.86 15.36
C ARG A 799 -11.07 -8.34 15.00
N LEU A 800 -10.20 -7.46 14.51
CA LEU A 800 -8.92 -7.88 13.92
C LEU A 800 -7.70 -7.68 14.83
N ALA A 801 -7.78 -6.76 15.80
CA ALA A 801 -6.69 -6.45 16.72
C ALA A 801 -6.48 -7.54 17.78
N TYR A 802 -5.28 -7.61 18.35
CA TYR A 802 -4.91 -8.69 19.26
C TYR A 802 -5.54 -8.55 20.66
N GLY A 803 -5.66 -7.33 21.19
CA GLY A 803 -6.00 -7.02 22.57
C GLY A 803 -7.45 -6.61 22.83
N ALA A 804 -8.33 -6.69 21.84
CA ALA A 804 -9.70 -6.20 21.93
C ALA A 804 -10.73 -7.16 22.53
N THR A 805 -10.39 -8.44 22.69
CA THR A 805 -11.23 -9.42 23.40
C THR A 805 -10.61 -9.74 24.75
N SER A 806 -11.15 -9.14 25.82
CA SER A 806 -10.76 -9.49 27.18
C SER A 806 -11.19 -10.94 27.49
N LYS A 807 -10.48 -11.57 28.44
CA LYS A 807 -10.63 -12.96 28.92
C LYS A 807 -12.03 -13.39 29.41
N ALA A 808 -13.08 -12.58 29.21
CA ALA A 808 -14.46 -12.91 29.54
C ALA A 808 -14.99 -14.16 28.79
N ALA A 809 -14.43 -14.49 27.62
CA ALA A 809 -14.85 -15.67 26.86
C ALA A 809 -14.41 -17.02 27.47
N LYS A 810 -13.30 -17.08 28.22
CA LYS A 810 -12.85 -18.33 28.88
C LYS A 810 -13.56 -18.63 30.19
N LYS A 811 -14.18 -17.65 30.85
CA LYS A 811 -14.88 -17.85 32.14
C LYS A 811 -16.34 -18.27 31.98
N LYS A 812 -16.96 -18.06 30.80
CA LYS A 812 -18.36 -18.41 30.56
C LYS A 812 -18.63 -19.90 30.33
N SER A 813 -17.62 -20.71 29.96
CA SER A 813 -17.81 -22.16 29.82
C SER A 813 -17.82 -22.92 31.15
N ILE A 814 -17.49 -22.26 32.28
CA ILE A 814 -17.43 -22.88 33.61
C ILE A 814 -18.62 -22.48 34.50
N LEU A 815 -19.33 -21.38 34.17
CA LEU A 815 -20.39 -20.81 35.02
C LEU A 815 -21.83 -21.03 34.52
N GLN A 816 -22.06 -21.89 33.52
CA GLN A 816 -23.41 -22.30 33.11
C GLN A 816 -23.89 -23.58 33.84
N LYS A 817 -23.69 -23.65 35.16
CA LYS A 817 -24.31 -24.71 35.99
C LYS A 817 -25.00 -24.24 37.26
N GLU A 818 -25.07 -22.95 37.55
CA GLU A 818 -25.84 -22.48 38.71
C GLU A 818 -26.76 -21.34 38.30
N GLY A 819 -28.06 -21.62 38.34
CA GLY A 819 -29.10 -20.62 38.14
C GLY A 819 -29.22 -19.73 39.37
N ASN A 820 -29.41 -18.43 39.14
CA ASN A 820 -30.51 -17.72 39.78
C ASN A 820 -30.76 -16.34 39.15
N GLN A 821 -32.03 -15.95 39.22
CA GLN A 821 -32.61 -14.69 38.75
C GLN A 821 -32.14 -13.51 39.60
N ASN A 822 -31.80 -12.37 38.97
CA ASN A 822 -32.41 -11.06 39.27
C ASN A 822 -31.88 -9.91 38.39
N ARG A 823 -32.77 -8.93 38.21
CA ARG A 823 -32.76 -7.83 37.21
C ARG A 823 -31.85 -6.65 37.56
N ASN A 824 -31.46 -5.94 36.49
CA ASN A 824 -31.27 -4.47 36.32
C ASN A 824 -29.91 -4.07 35.73
N SER A 825 -29.86 -3.85 34.40
CA SER A 825 -29.01 -2.83 33.75
C SER A 825 -29.27 -2.76 32.24
N GLU A 826 -29.96 -1.71 31.77
CA GLU A 826 -30.24 -1.46 30.34
C GLU A 826 -29.02 -1.00 29.50
N ASN A 827 -27.81 -0.98 30.06
CA ASN A 827 -26.57 -0.69 29.31
C ASN A 827 -25.68 -1.93 29.06
N ALA A 828 -26.18 -3.14 29.34
CA ALA A 828 -25.44 -4.39 29.15
C ALA A 828 -25.77 -5.11 27.83
N ASP A 829 -26.86 -4.76 27.14
CA ASP A 829 -27.35 -5.55 26.01
C ASP A 829 -26.75 -5.13 24.65
N SER A 830 -26.34 -3.86 24.48
CA SER A 830 -25.61 -3.40 23.29
C SER A 830 -24.14 -3.89 23.24
N LEU A 831 -23.53 -4.17 24.40
CA LEU A 831 -22.18 -4.77 24.51
C LEU A 831 -22.18 -6.29 24.34
N LYS A 832 -23.30 -6.97 24.61
CA LYS A 832 -23.45 -8.42 24.34
C LYS A 832 -23.51 -8.72 22.84
N CYS A 833 -24.17 -7.89 22.04
CA CYS A 833 -24.30 -8.12 20.60
C CYS A 833 -23.00 -7.91 19.80
N ILE A 834 -22.08 -7.03 20.23
CA ILE A 834 -20.83 -6.75 19.49
C ILE A 834 -19.73 -7.78 19.79
N LEU A 835 -19.72 -8.35 21.01
CA LEU A 835 -18.75 -9.38 21.43
C LEU A 835 -19.21 -10.82 21.13
N ALA A 836 -20.47 -11.02 20.73
CA ALA A 836 -21.06 -12.32 20.44
C ALA A 836 -21.34 -12.58 18.95
N LEU A 837 -20.75 -11.81 18.03
CA LEU A 837 -20.82 -12.17 16.61
C LEU A 837 -19.72 -13.19 16.31
N PRO A 838 -20.04 -14.49 16.12
CA PRO A 838 -19.07 -15.45 15.62
C PRO A 838 -18.51 -14.92 14.30
N MET A 839 -17.18 -14.92 14.16
CA MET A 839 -16.61 -14.90 12.81
C MET A 839 -17.20 -16.10 12.09
N PRO A 840 -17.71 -15.96 10.85
CA PRO A 840 -18.19 -17.10 10.10
C PRO A 840 -17.12 -18.20 10.18
N THR A 841 -17.47 -19.32 10.78
CA THR A 841 -16.96 -20.59 10.26
C THR A 841 -17.33 -20.58 8.77
N LEU A 842 -16.57 -21.26 7.91
CA LEU A 842 -17.01 -21.45 6.52
C LEU A 842 -18.46 -22.02 6.44
N VAL A 843 -19.00 -22.46 7.58
CA VAL A 843 -20.39 -22.75 7.89
C VAL A 843 -20.90 -21.88 9.07
N PRO A 844 -21.81 -20.91 8.92
CA PRO A 844 -22.31 -20.12 10.05
C PRO A 844 -23.08 -20.98 11.07
N GLU A 845 -22.83 -20.78 12.37
CA GLU A 845 -23.74 -21.20 13.43
C GLU A 845 -24.83 -20.11 13.56
N PHE A 846 -25.97 -20.30 12.89
CA PHE A 846 -27.21 -19.60 13.25
C PHE A 846 -28.15 -20.60 13.93
N GLU A 847 -28.96 -20.14 14.88
CA GLU A 847 -30.15 -20.87 15.31
C GLU A 847 -31.07 -21.02 14.09
N TYR A 848 -31.09 -22.21 13.49
CA TYR A 848 -31.79 -22.50 12.25
C TYR A 848 -33.14 -23.17 12.53
N ASP A 849 -34.16 -22.37 12.81
CA ASP A 849 -35.55 -22.84 12.77
C ASP A 849 -36.15 -22.85 11.35
N CYS A 850 -35.37 -22.45 10.32
CA CYS A 850 -35.85 -22.38 8.93
C CYS A 850 -34.77 -22.64 7.86
N MET A 851 -33.90 -23.65 8.04
CA MET A 851 -32.89 -23.96 7.02
C MET A 851 -33.53 -24.55 5.75
N ASP A 852 -33.39 -23.87 4.62
CA ASP A 852 -33.79 -24.41 3.32
C ASP A 852 -32.81 -25.51 2.84
N VAL A 853 -33.31 -26.43 2.03
CA VAL A 853 -32.55 -27.60 1.54
C VAL A 853 -31.31 -27.18 0.73
N PHE A 854 -31.31 -25.97 0.17
CA PHE A 854 -30.19 -25.38 -0.56
C PHE A 854 -29.01 -25.03 0.34
N THR A 855 -29.28 -24.40 1.47
CA THR A 855 -28.25 -24.04 2.43
C THR A 855 -27.66 -25.31 3.04
N ALA A 856 -28.49 -26.32 3.35
CA ALA A 856 -28.00 -27.62 3.84
C ALA A 856 -27.11 -28.36 2.81
N ALA A 857 -27.44 -28.29 1.51
CA ALA A 857 -26.66 -28.90 0.44
C ALA A 857 -25.24 -28.28 0.26
N SER A 858 -25.01 -27.08 0.78
CA SER A 858 -23.73 -26.36 0.67
C SER A 858 -22.73 -26.64 1.82
N LEU A 859 -23.13 -27.33 2.90
CA LEU A 859 -22.37 -27.34 4.17
C LEU A 859 -21.80 -28.70 4.58
N SER A 860 -22.61 -29.78 4.70
CA SER A 860 -22.13 -31.16 4.94
C SER A 860 -23.24 -32.23 4.89
N SER A 861 -22.86 -33.51 4.75
CA SER A 861 -23.79 -34.66 4.79
C SER A 861 -24.38 -34.93 6.19
N GLU A 862 -23.67 -34.54 7.25
CA GLU A 862 -24.09 -34.68 8.65
C GLU A 862 -25.25 -33.72 8.98
N ILE A 863 -25.22 -32.51 8.41
CA ILE A 863 -26.25 -31.47 8.59
C ILE A 863 -27.55 -31.89 7.89
N ILE A 864 -27.48 -32.42 6.67
CA ILE A 864 -28.67 -32.90 5.95
C ILE A 864 -29.36 -34.06 6.67
N LYS A 865 -28.59 -35.01 7.24
CA LYS A 865 -29.14 -36.14 8.01
C LYS A 865 -29.86 -35.69 9.29
N ARG A 866 -29.45 -34.56 9.88
CA ARG A 866 -29.97 -34.05 11.16
C ARG A 866 -31.20 -33.15 10.99
N TYR A 867 -31.33 -32.47 9.84
CA TYR A 867 -32.44 -31.55 9.56
C TYR A 867 -33.57 -32.17 8.74
N MET A 868 -33.27 -33.07 7.80
CA MET A 868 -34.33 -33.79 7.09
C MET A 868 -34.76 -35.01 7.91
N GLY A 869 -35.79 -34.83 8.76
CA GLY A 869 -36.71 -35.93 9.09
C GLY A 869 -37.22 -36.63 7.81
N PRO A 870 -38.01 -37.73 7.86
CA PRO A 870 -38.39 -38.45 6.64
C PRO A 870 -39.11 -37.50 5.66
N PRO A 871 -38.49 -37.08 4.53
CA PRO A 871 -38.98 -35.92 3.80
C PRO A 871 -39.77 -36.35 2.57
N ASN A 872 -40.77 -35.53 2.26
CA ASN A 872 -41.68 -35.68 1.13
C ASN A 872 -40.96 -35.32 -0.19
N LYS A 873 -41.23 -36.05 -1.28
CA LYS A 873 -40.55 -35.97 -2.59
C LYS A 873 -40.43 -34.55 -3.21
N ASN A 874 -41.20 -33.60 -2.73
CA ASN A 874 -41.29 -32.23 -3.26
C ASN A 874 -40.16 -31.28 -2.81
N GLU A 875 -39.48 -31.51 -1.67
CA GLU A 875 -38.48 -30.56 -1.16
C GLU A 875 -37.08 -30.73 -1.78
N VAL A 876 -36.65 -31.97 -2.04
CA VAL A 876 -35.31 -32.27 -2.61
C VAL A 876 -35.14 -31.81 -4.06
N ASN A 877 -36.26 -31.56 -4.75
CA ASN A 877 -36.32 -31.07 -6.12
C ASN A 877 -36.82 -29.63 -6.22
N SER A 878 -36.92 -28.92 -5.09
CA SER A 878 -37.19 -27.48 -5.11
C SER A 878 -36.14 -26.75 -5.94
N VAL A 879 -36.53 -25.63 -6.55
CA VAL A 879 -35.64 -24.79 -7.36
C VAL A 879 -35.56 -23.38 -6.80
N ASN A 880 -34.37 -22.78 -6.81
CA ASN A 880 -34.21 -21.37 -6.45
C ASN A 880 -34.56 -20.43 -7.64
N CYS A 881 -34.44 -19.12 -7.45
CA CYS A 881 -34.75 -18.11 -8.49
C CYS A 881 -33.88 -18.21 -9.78
N HIS A 882 -32.85 -19.05 -9.80
CA HIS A 882 -32.00 -19.33 -10.96
C HIS A 882 -32.27 -20.74 -11.55
N GLY A 883 -33.29 -21.45 -11.05
CA GLY A 883 -33.65 -22.80 -11.45
C GLY A 883 -32.73 -23.90 -10.89
N TRP A 884 -31.86 -23.59 -9.93
CA TRP A 884 -30.94 -24.59 -9.38
C TRP A 884 -31.67 -25.52 -8.41
N THR A 885 -31.35 -26.81 -8.40
CA THR A 885 -31.76 -27.76 -7.35
C THR A 885 -30.67 -27.92 -6.29
N PRO A 886 -31.00 -28.43 -5.08
CA PRO A 886 -29.99 -28.74 -4.06
C PRO A 886 -28.90 -29.70 -4.56
N LEU A 887 -29.27 -30.66 -5.42
CA LEU A 887 -28.34 -31.59 -6.04
C LEU A 887 -27.35 -30.89 -6.99
N MET A 888 -27.80 -29.88 -7.74
CA MET A 888 -26.91 -29.06 -8.58
C MET A 888 -25.90 -28.28 -7.75
N TYR A 889 -26.35 -27.71 -6.63
CA TYR A 889 -25.50 -26.94 -5.72
C TYR A 889 -24.40 -27.82 -5.11
N ALA A 890 -24.79 -28.99 -4.59
CA ALA A 890 -23.85 -29.98 -4.08
C ALA A 890 -22.89 -30.50 -5.17
N SER A 891 -23.37 -30.64 -6.40
CA SER A 891 -22.56 -31.13 -7.52
C SER A 891 -21.55 -30.10 -8.04
N TYR A 892 -21.92 -28.82 -8.05
CA TYR A 892 -21.01 -27.72 -8.36
C TYR A 892 -19.88 -27.60 -7.32
N LEU A 893 -20.19 -27.82 -6.04
CA LEU A 893 -19.21 -27.80 -4.95
C LEU A 893 -18.40 -29.12 -4.83
N GLY A 894 -18.77 -30.16 -5.57
CA GLY A 894 -18.08 -31.45 -5.56
C GLY A 894 -18.35 -32.32 -4.32
N HIS A 895 -19.40 -32.01 -3.55
CA HIS A 895 -19.75 -32.68 -2.29
C HIS A 895 -20.42 -34.04 -2.54
N LYS A 896 -19.61 -35.08 -2.75
CA LYS A 896 -20.06 -36.44 -3.09
C LYS A 896 -21.07 -37.01 -2.09
N GLU A 897 -20.79 -36.92 -0.80
CA GLU A 897 -21.60 -37.54 0.26
C GLU A 897 -22.98 -36.88 0.36
N VAL A 898 -23.05 -35.58 0.11
CA VAL A 898 -24.30 -34.81 0.05
C VAL A 898 -25.11 -35.18 -1.18
N SER A 899 -24.48 -35.18 -2.37
CA SER A 899 -25.17 -35.57 -3.61
C SER A 899 -25.68 -37.01 -3.56
N GLN A 900 -24.91 -37.94 -2.99
CA GLN A 900 -25.33 -39.33 -2.81
C GLN A 900 -26.53 -39.45 -1.86
N LEU A 901 -26.56 -38.65 -0.79
CA LEU A 901 -27.70 -38.60 0.12
C LEU A 901 -28.95 -38.02 -0.57
N LEU A 902 -28.82 -36.91 -1.31
CA LEU A 902 -29.93 -36.31 -2.07
C LEU A 902 -30.49 -37.28 -3.12
N LEU A 903 -29.63 -37.97 -3.86
CA LEU A 903 -30.03 -38.99 -4.84
C LEU A 903 -30.71 -40.21 -4.18
N SER A 904 -30.22 -40.66 -3.02
CA SER A 904 -30.89 -41.72 -2.24
C SER A 904 -32.27 -41.32 -1.74
N ARG A 905 -32.58 -40.01 -1.73
CA ARG A 905 -33.87 -39.41 -1.38
C ARG A 905 -34.67 -38.97 -2.61
N GLN A 906 -34.40 -39.54 -3.78
CA GLN A 906 -35.13 -39.29 -5.04
C GLN A 906 -34.97 -37.87 -5.61
N ALA A 907 -33.85 -37.19 -5.35
CA ALA A 907 -33.49 -36.00 -6.12
C ALA A 907 -33.33 -36.37 -7.61
N ASP A 908 -33.87 -35.54 -8.50
CA ASP A 908 -33.83 -35.73 -9.94
C ASP A 908 -32.46 -35.32 -10.50
N PRO A 909 -31.63 -36.26 -10.98
CA PRO A 909 -30.33 -35.95 -11.57
C PRO A 909 -30.43 -35.23 -12.92
N GLU A 910 -31.60 -35.29 -13.58
CA GLU A 910 -31.88 -34.72 -14.90
C GLU A 910 -32.49 -33.33 -14.83
N ALA A 911 -32.85 -32.84 -13.63
CA ALA A 911 -33.25 -31.46 -13.43
C ALA A 911 -32.17 -30.54 -14.01
N CYS A 912 -32.61 -29.42 -14.61
CA CYS A 912 -31.71 -28.45 -15.24
C CYS A 912 -32.01 -27.02 -14.77
N ASN A 913 -30.96 -26.20 -14.63
CA ASN A 913 -31.12 -24.80 -14.25
C ASN A 913 -31.60 -23.93 -15.43
N GLN A 914 -31.74 -22.61 -15.23
CA GLN A 914 -32.17 -21.70 -16.30
C GLN A 914 -31.26 -21.70 -17.54
N ASN A 915 -30.01 -22.15 -17.43
CA ASN A 915 -29.08 -22.33 -18.54
C ASN A 915 -29.15 -23.73 -19.18
N GLY A 916 -30.00 -24.62 -18.68
CA GLY A 916 -30.09 -26.01 -19.12
C GLY A 916 -29.00 -26.93 -18.54
N GLN A 917 -28.26 -26.48 -17.51
CA GLN A 917 -27.17 -27.28 -16.94
C GLN A 917 -27.71 -28.29 -15.91
N THR A 918 -27.28 -29.54 -16.01
CA THR A 918 -27.62 -30.61 -15.04
C THR A 918 -26.51 -30.86 -14.03
N ALA A 919 -26.82 -31.65 -13.00
CA ALA A 919 -25.87 -31.98 -11.93
C ALA A 919 -24.56 -32.59 -12.45
N ILE A 920 -24.61 -33.44 -13.48
CA ILE A 920 -23.41 -34.05 -14.07
C ILE A 920 -22.54 -33.06 -14.84
N MET A 921 -23.12 -32.02 -15.45
CA MET A 921 -22.36 -30.94 -16.10
C MET A 921 -21.61 -30.09 -15.08
N LEU A 922 -22.27 -29.78 -13.95
CA LEU A 922 -21.66 -29.03 -12.86
C LEU A 922 -20.56 -29.85 -12.16
N ALA A 923 -20.79 -31.15 -11.93
CA ALA A 923 -19.77 -32.06 -11.41
C ALA A 923 -18.55 -32.20 -12.34
N ALA A 924 -18.76 -32.16 -13.66
CA ALA A 924 -17.67 -32.20 -14.63
C ALA A 924 -16.81 -30.94 -14.60
N SER A 925 -17.38 -29.78 -14.23
CA SER A 925 -16.62 -28.53 -14.06
C SER A 925 -15.74 -28.50 -12.82
N CYS A 926 -16.15 -29.16 -11.72
CA CYS A 926 -15.45 -29.10 -10.43
C CYS A 926 -14.31 -30.12 -10.27
N GLY A 927 -14.20 -31.12 -11.15
CA GLY A 927 -13.11 -32.10 -11.09
C GLY A 927 -13.38 -33.32 -10.17
N SER A 928 -14.61 -33.49 -9.67
CA SER A 928 -14.96 -34.60 -8.76
C SER A 928 -15.26 -35.92 -9.48
N VAL A 929 -14.22 -36.75 -9.69
CA VAL A 929 -14.31 -38.08 -10.31
C VAL A 929 -15.32 -39.00 -9.61
N ALA A 930 -15.29 -39.02 -8.27
CA ALA A 930 -16.14 -39.92 -7.49
C ALA A 930 -17.62 -39.55 -7.59
N LEU A 931 -17.94 -38.27 -7.80
CA LEU A 931 -19.31 -37.79 -7.95
C LEU A 931 -19.90 -38.12 -9.34
N ILE A 932 -19.10 -38.05 -10.41
CA ILE A 932 -19.53 -38.47 -11.76
C ILE A 932 -20.00 -39.93 -11.74
N GLY A 933 -19.25 -40.81 -11.08
CA GLY A 933 -19.64 -42.22 -10.91
C GLY A 933 -20.95 -42.41 -10.14
N VAL A 934 -21.20 -41.59 -9.11
CA VAL A 934 -22.46 -41.61 -8.34
C VAL A 934 -23.62 -41.13 -9.21
N LEU A 935 -23.50 -40.01 -9.92
CA LEU A 935 -24.57 -39.47 -10.77
C LEU A 935 -24.97 -40.43 -11.90
N LEU A 936 -24.00 -41.06 -12.55
CA LEU A 936 -24.27 -42.07 -13.59
C LEU A 936 -24.96 -43.33 -13.04
N LYS A 937 -24.67 -43.73 -11.80
CA LYS A 937 -25.36 -44.84 -11.13
C LYS A 937 -26.86 -44.54 -10.91
N TYR A 938 -27.22 -43.27 -10.76
CA TYR A 938 -28.61 -42.80 -10.66
C TYR A 938 -29.18 -42.34 -12.02
N SER A 939 -28.68 -42.90 -13.13
CA SER A 939 -29.23 -42.69 -14.48
C SER A 939 -29.10 -41.28 -15.07
N ALA A 940 -28.12 -40.47 -14.62
CA ALA A 940 -27.81 -39.19 -15.26
C ALA A 940 -27.40 -39.36 -16.73
N LYS A 941 -27.95 -38.57 -17.65
CA LYS A 941 -27.65 -38.62 -19.09
C LYS A 941 -26.33 -37.92 -19.40
N ILE A 942 -25.33 -38.72 -19.76
CA ILE A 942 -23.96 -38.25 -20.00
C ILE A 942 -23.83 -37.24 -21.16
N ASN A 943 -24.67 -37.39 -22.19
CA ASN A 943 -24.64 -36.62 -23.45
C ASN A 943 -25.70 -35.52 -23.53
N GLN A 944 -26.43 -35.23 -22.45
CA GLN A 944 -27.37 -34.11 -22.44
C GLN A 944 -26.61 -32.81 -22.73
N GLN A 945 -27.25 -31.89 -23.46
CA GLN A 945 -26.68 -30.59 -23.81
C GLN A 945 -27.49 -29.48 -23.13
N ASP A 946 -26.78 -28.47 -22.63
CA ASP A 946 -27.39 -27.27 -22.08
C ASP A 946 -27.95 -26.34 -23.19
N LYS A 947 -28.47 -25.17 -22.82
CA LYS A 947 -29.01 -24.19 -23.78
C LYS A 947 -27.97 -23.62 -24.73
N PHE A 948 -26.67 -23.88 -24.53
CA PHE A 948 -25.57 -23.51 -25.42
C PHE A 948 -25.07 -24.69 -26.25
N GLY A 949 -25.73 -25.85 -26.18
CA GLY A 949 -25.27 -27.07 -26.85
C GLY A 949 -24.11 -27.77 -26.14
N ARG A 950 -23.78 -27.42 -24.89
CA ARG A 950 -22.61 -27.99 -24.20
C ARG A 950 -23.00 -29.17 -23.33
N SER A 951 -22.29 -30.29 -23.51
CA SER A 951 -22.41 -31.49 -22.68
C SER A 951 -21.41 -31.51 -21.51
N SER A 952 -21.56 -32.47 -20.60
CA SER A 952 -20.62 -32.70 -19.48
C SER A 952 -19.15 -32.78 -19.93
N LEU A 953 -18.90 -33.37 -21.11
CA LEU A 953 -17.57 -33.47 -21.71
C LEU A 953 -16.99 -32.10 -22.11
N HIS A 954 -17.81 -31.17 -22.61
CA HIS A 954 -17.39 -29.79 -22.90
C HIS A 954 -16.97 -29.07 -21.63
N TYR A 955 -17.74 -29.24 -20.54
CA TYR A 955 -17.42 -28.64 -19.25
C TYR A 955 -16.11 -29.20 -18.67
N ALA A 956 -15.89 -30.51 -18.74
CA ALA A 956 -14.62 -31.12 -18.31
C ALA A 956 -13.42 -30.53 -19.08
N ILE A 957 -13.54 -30.34 -20.40
CA ILE A 957 -12.47 -29.82 -21.25
C ILE A 957 -12.22 -28.32 -21.00
N LYS A 958 -13.29 -27.52 -20.93
CA LYS A 958 -13.21 -26.08 -20.65
C LYS A 958 -12.50 -25.79 -19.31
N TYR A 959 -12.70 -26.63 -18.31
CA TYR A 959 -12.08 -26.52 -16.99
C TYR A 959 -10.83 -27.40 -16.82
N ASN A 960 -10.28 -27.93 -17.91
CA ASN A 960 -9.00 -28.64 -17.96
C ASN A 960 -8.94 -29.94 -17.13
N GLN A 961 -10.04 -30.68 -17.02
CA GLN A 961 -10.21 -31.87 -16.17
C GLN A 961 -9.94 -33.18 -16.93
N ALA A 962 -8.70 -33.41 -17.37
CA ALA A 962 -8.32 -34.54 -18.23
C ALA A 962 -8.77 -35.93 -17.70
N LYS A 963 -8.70 -36.15 -16.39
CA LYS A 963 -9.13 -37.41 -15.75
C LYS A 963 -10.64 -37.62 -15.80
N ILE A 964 -11.44 -36.55 -15.73
CA ILE A 964 -12.89 -36.62 -15.92
C ILE A 964 -13.21 -36.83 -17.40
N THR A 965 -12.49 -36.17 -18.31
CA THR A 965 -12.64 -36.37 -19.75
C THR A 965 -12.49 -37.84 -20.12
N GLU A 966 -11.44 -38.51 -19.64
CA GLU A 966 -11.23 -39.94 -19.88
C GLU A 966 -12.38 -40.80 -19.34
N ILE A 967 -12.80 -40.56 -18.09
CA ILE A 967 -13.89 -41.33 -17.45
C ILE A 967 -15.23 -41.11 -18.16
N LEU A 968 -15.54 -39.88 -18.58
CA LEU A 968 -16.78 -39.61 -19.32
C LEU A 968 -16.78 -40.34 -20.67
N LEU A 969 -15.64 -40.38 -21.37
CA LEU A 969 -15.51 -41.13 -22.64
C LEU A 969 -15.61 -42.64 -22.42
N GLU A 970 -14.99 -43.19 -21.37
CA GLU A 970 -15.16 -44.59 -20.97
C GLU A 970 -16.61 -44.96 -20.66
N LYS A 971 -17.39 -43.99 -20.18
CA LYS A 971 -18.82 -44.15 -19.88
C LYS A 971 -19.75 -43.78 -21.05
N GLY A 972 -19.19 -43.60 -22.26
CA GLY A 972 -19.96 -43.43 -23.48
C GLY A 972 -20.31 -41.98 -23.84
N ALA A 973 -19.58 -40.99 -23.32
CA ALA A 973 -19.71 -39.62 -23.79
C ALA A 973 -19.29 -39.50 -25.26
N ASP A 974 -20.04 -38.76 -26.07
CA ASP A 974 -19.73 -38.56 -27.49
C ASP A 974 -18.70 -37.42 -27.67
N PRO A 975 -17.48 -37.70 -28.17
CA PRO A 975 -16.44 -36.70 -28.38
C PRO A 975 -16.68 -35.75 -29.57
N ASN A 976 -17.76 -35.97 -30.33
CA ASN A 976 -18.11 -35.25 -31.56
C ASN A 976 -19.40 -34.45 -31.47
N LEU A 977 -20.09 -34.41 -30.31
CA LEU A 977 -21.29 -33.59 -30.10
C LEU A 977 -20.95 -32.10 -30.26
N PRO A 978 -21.49 -31.36 -31.24
CA PRO A 978 -21.17 -29.94 -31.41
C PRO A 978 -22.00 -29.08 -30.44
N ASP A 979 -21.38 -28.03 -29.88
CA ASP A 979 -22.10 -26.95 -29.23
C ASP A 979 -22.78 -26.00 -30.25
N GLN A 980 -23.50 -24.99 -29.77
CA GLN A 980 -24.21 -24.05 -30.65
C GLN A 980 -23.30 -23.28 -31.61
N GLU A 981 -22.00 -23.15 -31.32
CA GLU A 981 -21.02 -22.52 -32.20
C GLU A 981 -20.34 -23.53 -33.13
N GLY A 982 -20.76 -24.79 -33.09
CA GLY A 982 -20.20 -25.89 -33.85
C GLY A 982 -18.90 -26.45 -33.25
N PHE A 983 -18.57 -26.11 -32.00
CA PHE A 983 -17.40 -26.70 -31.34
C PHE A 983 -17.75 -28.09 -30.81
N THR A 984 -17.10 -29.12 -31.35
CA THR A 984 -17.08 -30.43 -30.71
C THR A 984 -16.12 -30.43 -29.52
N PRO A 985 -16.23 -31.38 -28.56
CA PRO A 985 -15.27 -31.57 -27.48
C PRO A 985 -13.82 -31.62 -28.01
N THR A 986 -13.62 -32.30 -29.14
CA THR A 986 -12.31 -32.39 -29.82
C THR A 986 -11.81 -31.03 -30.29
N LEU A 987 -12.65 -30.22 -30.94
CA LEU A 987 -12.29 -28.86 -31.38
C LEU A 987 -12.02 -27.94 -30.18
N MET A 988 -12.83 -28.05 -29.12
CA MET A 988 -12.65 -27.28 -27.90
C MET A 988 -11.33 -27.63 -27.19
N ALA A 989 -10.95 -28.92 -27.15
CA ALA A 989 -9.68 -29.34 -26.59
C ALA A 989 -8.47 -28.83 -27.41
N CYS A 990 -8.60 -28.79 -28.75
CA CYS A 990 -7.59 -28.20 -29.62
C CYS A 990 -7.43 -26.69 -29.37
N GLN A 991 -8.53 -25.97 -29.12
CA GLN A 991 -8.51 -24.55 -28.77
C GLN A 991 -7.89 -24.31 -27.37
N VAL A 992 -8.23 -25.15 -26.39
CA VAL A 992 -7.69 -25.08 -25.02
C VAL A 992 -6.21 -25.43 -24.97
N GLY A 993 -5.74 -26.33 -25.85
CA GLY A 993 -4.33 -26.67 -25.99
C GLY A 993 -3.80 -27.74 -25.04
N ASN A 994 -4.68 -28.50 -24.38
CA ASN A 994 -4.26 -29.57 -23.48
C ASN A 994 -3.94 -30.84 -24.29
N GLU A 995 -2.64 -31.12 -24.45
CA GLU A 995 -2.09 -32.30 -25.12
C GLU A 995 -2.69 -33.63 -24.63
N ALA A 996 -2.75 -33.85 -23.31
CA ALA A 996 -3.28 -35.08 -22.75
C ALA A 996 -4.76 -35.26 -23.07
N THR A 997 -5.54 -34.18 -23.01
CA THR A 997 -6.98 -34.19 -23.32
C THR A 997 -7.24 -34.44 -24.81
N VAL A 998 -6.45 -33.84 -25.70
CA VAL A 998 -6.54 -34.11 -27.15
C VAL A 998 -6.15 -35.54 -27.47
N SER A 999 -5.08 -36.07 -26.87
CA SER A 999 -4.67 -37.46 -27.05
C SER A 999 -5.75 -38.44 -26.59
N ILE A 1000 -6.38 -38.18 -25.43
CA ILE A 1000 -7.52 -38.96 -24.94
C ILE A 1000 -8.68 -38.88 -25.93
N LEU A 1001 -9.07 -37.69 -26.42
CA LEU A 1001 -10.19 -37.56 -27.35
C LEU A 1001 -9.94 -38.29 -28.68
N LEU A 1002 -8.73 -38.22 -29.23
CA LEU A 1002 -8.35 -38.95 -30.44
C LEU A 1002 -8.42 -40.48 -30.24
N LYS A 1003 -7.99 -40.98 -29.06
CA LYS A 1003 -8.12 -42.41 -28.68
C LYS A 1003 -9.58 -42.88 -28.71
N TYR A 1004 -10.53 -42.03 -28.33
CA TYR A 1004 -11.97 -42.34 -28.33
C TYR A 1004 -12.70 -41.87 -29.61
N LYS A 1005 -12.00 -41.74 -30.75
CA LYS A 1005 -12.57 -41.37 -32.07
C LYS A 1005 -13.14 -39.95 -32.14
N GLY A 1006 -12.60 -39.02 -31.37
CA GLY A 1006 -12.83 -37.58 -31.56
C GLY A 1006 -12.29 -37.11 -32.91
N ASN A 1007 -13.10 -36.40 -33.68
CA ASN A 1007 -12.78 -35.95 -35.02
C ASN A 1007 -12.25 -34.51 -35.00
N PRO A 1008 -10.93 -34.29 -35.17
CA PRO A 1008 -10.36 -32.95 -35.22
C PRO A 1008 -10.63 -32.24 -36.56
N ASN A 1009 -11.16 -32.94 -37.57
CA ASN A 1009 -11.43 -32.36 -38.89
C ASN A 1009 -12.85 -31.77 -39.02
N CYS A 1010 -13.69 -31.90 -37.99
CA CYS A 1010 -14.96 -31.19 -37.92
C CYS A 1010 -14.73 -29.68 -38.04
N ARG A 1011 -15.67 -28.97 -38.66
CA ARG A 1011 -15.64 -27.50 -38.78
C ARG A 1011 -16.67 -26.90 -37.84
N ASN A 1012 -16.25 -25.91 -37.05
CA ASN A 1012 -17.19 -25.08 -36.31
C ASN A 1012 -17.93 -24.11 -37.25
N LYS A 1013 -18.87 -23.32 -36.73
CA LYS A 1013 -19.63 -22.34 -37.54
C LYS A 1013 -18.76 -21.26 -38.19
N ARG A 1014 -17.53 -21.06 -37.71
CA ARG A 1014 -16.52 -20.16 -38.30
C ARG A 1014 -15.63 -20.85 -39.34
N GLY A 1015 -15.89 -22.13 -39.64
CA GLY A 1015 -15.12 -22.92 -40.58
C GLY A 1015 -13.78 -23.45 -40.05
N GLU A 1016 -13.48 -23.26 -38.76
CA GLU A 1016 -12.21 -23.65 -38.12
C GLU A 1016 -12.20 -25.15 -37.79
N GLN A 1017 -11.08 -25.82 -38.09
CA GLN A 1017 -10.81 -27.23 -37.74
C GLN A 1017 -9.80 -27.32 -36.60
N GLY A 1018 -9.61 -28.49 -36.02
CA GLY A 1018 -8.71 -28.73 -34.88
C GLY A 1018 -7.28 -28.27 -35.13
N ILE A 1019 -6.75 -28.44 -36.34
CA ILE A 1019 -5.42 -27.93 -36.73
C ILE A 1019 -5.38 -26.40 -36.66
N THR A 1020 -6.42 -25.71 -37.16
CA THR A 1020 -6.52 -24.24 -37.09
C THR A 1020 -6.61 -23.75 -35.65
N LEU A 1021 -7.40 -24.43 -34.82
CA LEU A 1021 -7.59 -24.09 -33.40
C LEU A 1021 -6.34 -24.39 -32.55
N ALA A 1022 -5.53 -25.36 -32.96
CA ALA A 1022 -4.29 -25.76 -32.28
C ALA A 1022 -3.05 -24.97 -32.71
N LEU A 1023 -3.15 -23.96 -33.59
CA LEU A 1023 -2.00 -23.22 -34.13
C LEU A 1023 -1.08 -22.58 -33.05
N GLY A 1024 -1.61 -22.28 -31.86
CA GLY A 1024 -0.85 -21.78 -30.71
C GLY A 1024 -0.25 -22.86 -29.79
N HIS A 1025 -0.48 -24.14 -30.09
CA HIS A 1025 -0.18 -25.28 -29.23
C HIS A 1025 0.67 -26.33 -29.98
N PRO A 1026 2.01 -26.16 -30.05
CA PRO A 1026 2.88 -26.92 -30.95
C PRO A 1026 2.83 -28.44 -30.74
N LYS A 1027 2.65 -28.89 -29.49
CA LYS A 1027 2.52 -30.32 -29.16
C LYS A 1027 1.17 -30.90 -29.60
N VAL A 1028 0.09 -30.11 -29.54
CA VAL A 1028 -1.21 -30.52 -30.05
C VAL A 1028 -1.19 -30.59 -31.58
N LEU A 1029 -0.51 -29.66 -32.26
CA LEU A 1029 -0.30 -29.75 -33.71
C LEU A 1029 0.47 -31.00 -34.11
N GLU A 1030 1.45 -31.42 -33.32
CA GLU A 1030 2.21 -32.65 -33.54
C GLU A 1030 1.30 -33.90 -33.46
N LEU A 1031 0.35 -33.92 -32.52
CA LEU A 1031 -0.66 -34.98 -32.39
C LEU A 1031 -1.64 -35.02 -33.57
N LEU A 1032 -1.86 -33.90 -34.26
CA LEU A 1032 -2.83 -33.75 -35.35
C LEU A 1032 -2.22 -33.89 -36.76
N LYS A 1033 -0.92 -34.24 -36.89
CA LYS A 1033 -0.26 -34.35 -38.20
C LYS A 1033 -0.88 -35.45 -39.10
N PRO A 1034 -0.96 -35.24 -40.43
CA PRO A 1034 -1.73 -36.10 -41.35
C PRO A 1034 -1.24 -37.55 -41.45
N GLU A 1035 0.05 -37.81 -41.24
CA GLU A 1035 0.68 -39.13 -41.43
C GLU A 1035 0.17 -40.22 -40.47
N LYS A 1036 -0.53 -39.85 -39.38
CA LYS A 1036 -1.16 -40.80 -38.44
C LYS A 1036 -2.69 -40.91 -38.56
N ILE A 1037 -3.34 -40.12 -39.41
CA ILE A 1037 -4.81 -39.91 -39.36
C ILE A 1037 -5.56 -40.49 -40.58
N TYR A 1038 -4.89 -41.00 -41.61
CA TYR A 1038 -5.57 -41.50 -42.82
C TYR A 1038 -5.19 -42.94 -43.21
N GLY A 1039 -5.76 -43.91 -42.49
CA GLY A 1039 -5.94 -45.26 -42.99
C GLY A 1039 -7.29 -45.39 -43.70
N ARG A 1040 -7.27 -45.26 -45.04
CA ARG A 1040 -8.36 -45.59 -45.99
C ARG A 1040 -9.68 -44.82 -45.86
N LEU A 1041 -9.84 -43.80 -46.71
CA LEU A 1041 -11.00 -43.62 -47.61
C LEU A 1041 -10.67 -42.47 -48.60
N PHE A 1042 -10.16 -42.85 -49.77
CA PHE A 1042 -10.25 -42.09 -51.02
C PHE A 1042 -11.75 -41.93 -51.38
N ALA A 1043 -12.24 -40.94 -52.13
CA ALA A 1043 -11.75 -40.44 -53.41
C ALA A 1043 -12.36 -39.05 -53.76
N PRO A 1044 -11.82 -38.34 -54.78
CA PRO A 1044 -12.23 -37.01 -55.21
C PRO A 1044 -13.30 -37.04 -56.33
N ASN A 1045 -14.06 -35.94 -56.43
CA ASN A 1045 -14.96 -35.44 -57.50
C ASN A 1045 -16.30 -34.97 -56.86
N GLU A 1046 -16.94 -33.87 -57.24
CA GLU A 1046 -17.25 -33.44 -58.60
C GLU A 1046 -17.62 -31.94 -58.64
N VAL A 1047 -17.35 -31.33 -59.78
CA VAL A 1047 -17.72 -29.96 -60.18
C VAL A 1047 -19.18 -29.95 -60.63
N ILE A 1048 -19.99 -28.98 -60.17
CA ILE A 1048 -21.21 -28.54 -60.86
C ILE A 1048 -21.24 -27.01 -60.95
N THR A 1049 -21.31 -26.54 -62.19
CA THR A 1049 -21.35 -25.16 -62.65
C THR A 1049 -22.78 -24.67 -62.96
N LYS A 1050 -23.03 -23.38 -62.70
CA LYS A 1050 -24.01 -22.43 -63.30
C LYS A 1050 -25.51 -22.80 -63.22
N SER A 1051 -26.35 -21.95 -62.63
CA SER A 1051 -27.13 -20.83 -63.24
C SER A 1051 -28.38 -20.66 -62.33
N SER A 1052 -29.18 -19.61 -62.24
CA SER A 1052 -29.50 -18.43 -63.03
C SER A 1052 -30.27 -17.45 -62.12
N ALA A 1053 -30.35 -16.18 -62.52
CA ALA A 1053 -31.23 -15.18 -61.94
C ALA A 1053 -32.71 -15.47 -62.24
N ASN A 1054 -33.61 -15.22 -61.28
CA ASN A 1054 -34.72 -14.25 -61.44
C ASN A 1054 -35.63 -14.12 -60.21
N SER A 1055 -35.83 -12.85 -59.82
CA SER A 1055 -37.02 -12.18 -59.27
C SER A 1055 -38.18 -13.00 -58.69
N SER A 1056 -38.58 -12.67 -57.46
CA SER A 1056 -39.96 -12.22 -57.16
C SER A 1056 -40.07 -11.62 -55.75
N ALA A 1057 -40.98 -10.67 -55.64
CA ALA A 1057 -41.24 -9.80 -54.50
C ALA A 1057 -41.99 -10.48 -53.34
N ASN A 1058 -42.10 -9.72 -52.24
CA ASN A 1058 -43.02 -9.85 -51.09
C ASN A 1058 -42.63 -10.83 -49.95
N GLN A 1059 -42.17 -10.28 -48.81
CA GLN A 1059 -43.07 -9.88 -47.71
C GLN A 1059 -42.24 -9.24 -46.58
N VAL A 1060 -42.53 -7.96 -46.32
CA VAL A 1060 -42.11 -7.22 -45.12
C VAL A 1060 -42.99 -7.68 -43.95
N LYS A 1061 -42.37 -8.00 -42.81
CA LYS A 1061 -43.02 -7.94 -41.49
C LYS A 1061 -42.28 -6.90 -40.65
N GLU A 1062 -43.01 -5.84 -40.34
CA GLU A 1062 -42.61 -4.73 -39.49
C GLU A 1062 -42.29 -5.20 -38.05
N MET A 1063 -41.27 -4.60 -37.45
CA MET A 1063 -41.07 -4.56 -36.00
C MET A 1063 -41.04 -3.09 -35.58
N GLU A 1064 -41.94 -2.74 -34.67
CA GLU A 1064 -42.18 -1.40 -34.16
C GLU A 1064 -40.94 -0.79 -33.49
N ILE A 1065 -40.63 0.45 -33.86
CA ILE A 1065 -39.69 1.33 -33.17
C ILE A 1065 -40.49 2.07 -32.08
N ILE A 1066 -40.10 1.91 -30.82
CA ILE A 1066 -40.66 2.69 -29.71
C ILE A 1066 -40.00 4.06 -29.74
N ASP A 1067 -40.73 5.07 -30.22
CA ASP A 1067 -40.36 6.48 -30.07
C ASP A 1067 -40.54 6.92 -28.60
N ILE A 1068 -39.42 7.12 -27.91
CA ILE A 1068 -39.42 7.79 -26.60
C ILE A 1068 -39.57 9.29 -26.86
N SER A 1069 -40.69 9.87 -26.41
CA SER A 1069 -40.96 11.28 -26.64
C SER A 1069 -39.92 12.18 -25.96
N LEU A 1070 -39.55 13.28 -26.63
CA LEU A 1070 -38.64 14.31 -26.11
C LEU A 1070 -39.10 14.85 -24.73
N ALA A 1071 -40.40 14.76 -24.44
CA ALA A 1071 -41.00 15.18 -23.17
C ALA A 1071 -40.62 14.25 -22.00
N ASP A 1072 -40.49 12.93 -22.23
CA ASP A 1072 -40.09 11.97 -21.20
C ASP A 1072 -38.61 12.11 -20.84
N LEU A 1073 -37.77 12.41 -21.83
CA LEU A 1073 -36.35 12.70 -21.65
C LEU A 1073 -36.14 14.00 -20.86
N GLN A 1074 -36.93 15.05 -21.13
CA GLN A 1074 -36.90 16.30 -20.36
C GLN A 1074 -37.40 16.12 -18.92
N LYS A 1075 -38.39 15.24 -18.70
CA LYS A 1075 -38.92 14.92 -17.37
C LYS A 1075 -37.89 14.18 -16.51
N GLN A 1076 -37.16 13.22 -17.10
CA GLN A 1076 -36.06 12.52 -16.43
C GLN A 1076 -34.88 13.45 -16.11
N LEU A 1077 -34.53 14.37 -17.02
CA LEU A 1077 -33.47 15.36 -16.79
C LEU A 1077 -33.80 16.31 -15.62
N LYS A 1078 -35.07 16.73 -15.51
CA LYS A 1078 -35.54 17.62 -14.44
C LYS A 1078 -35.55 16.92 -13.08
N GLN A 1079 -35.87 15.63 -13.02
CA GLN A 1079 -35.75 14.81 -11.81
C GLN A 1079 -34.30 14.64 -11.37
N ALA A 1080 -33.37 14.38 -12.29
CA ALA A 1080 -31.95 14.26 -11.99
C ALA A 1080 -31.35 15.58 -11.45
N ASN A 1081 -31.75 16.72 -12.02
CA ASN A 1081 -31.27 18.03 -11.57
C ASN A 1081 -31.75 18.38 -10.15
N ASN A 1082 -33.01 18.04 -9.82
CA ASN A 1082 -33.55 18.26 -8.49
C ASN A 1082 -32.85 17.39 -7.42
N LEU A 1083 -32.45 16.16 -7.78
CA LEU A 1083 -31.69 15.28 -6.89
C LEU A 1083 -30.27 15.84 -6.62
N CYS A 1084 -29.62 16.40 -7.65
CA CYS A 1084 -28.31 17.03 -7.54
C CYS A 1084 -28.34 18.27 -6.63
N VAL A 1085 -29.37 19.10 -6.75
CA VAL A 1085 -29.56 20.30 -5.89
C VAL A 1085 -29.83 19.90 -4.43
N ALA A 1086 -30.58 18.82 -4.19
CA ALA A 1086 -30.80 18.29 -2.84
C ALA A 1086 -29.50 17.79 -2.19
N GLN A 1087 -28.69 17.04 -2.93
CA GLN A 1087 -27.38 16.56 -2.46
C GLN A 1087 -26.39 17.70 -2.17
N GLN A 1088 -26.38 18.75 -2.99
CA GLN A 1088 -25.55 19.94 -2.73
C GLN A 1088 -25.98 20.68 -1.46
N LYS A 1089 -27.29 20.71 -1.16
CA LYS A 1089 -27.83 21.34 0.04
C LYS A 1089 -27.48 20.53 1.30
N GLU A 1090 -27.50 19.21 1.22
CA GLU A 1090 -27.11 18.31 2.32
C GLU A 1090 -25.61 18.41 2.62
N MET A 1091 -24.75 18.45 1.58
CA MET A 1091 -23.31 18.70 1.77
C MET A 1091 -23.01 20.07 2.42
N ARG A 1092 -23.74 21.13 2.05
CA ARG A 1092 -23.58 22.46 2.70
C ARG A 1092 -23.99 22.41 4.17
N ASN A 1093 -25.10 21.77 4.50
CA ASN A 1093 -25.54 21.61 5.89
C ASN A 1093 -24.53 20.80 6.72
N GLN A 1094 -23.90 19.78 6.14
CA GLN A 1094 -22.88 18.97 6.81
C GLN A 1094 -21.55 19.72 7.00
N GLN A 1095 -21.17 20.57 6.05
CA GLN A 1095 -20.04 21.50 6.20
C GLN A 1095 -20.30 22.55 7.29
N GLU A 1096 -21.54 23.03 7.39
CA GLU A 1096 -21.95 24.01 8.39
C GLU A 1096 -21.99 23.40 9.79
N LEU A 1097 -22.50 22.17 9.94
CA LEU A 1097 -22.46 21.40 11.19
C LEU A 1097 -21.03 21.11 11.64
N ASN A 1098 -20.15 20.70 10.73
CA ASN A 1098 -18.72 20.51 11.03
C ASN A 1098 -18.04 21.83 11.45
N THR A 1099 -18.45 22.96 10.85
CA THR A 1099 -17.94 24.29 11.22
C THR A 1099 -18.44 24.72 12.60
N GLN A 1100 -19.70 24.40 12.95
CA GLN A 1100 -20.26 24.64 14.28
C GLN A 1100 -19.59 23.78 15.35
N MET A 1101 -19.37 22.48 15.10
CA MET A 1101 -18.62 21.61 16.02
C MET A 1101 -17.18 22.10 16.24
N ARG A 1102 -16.50 22.55 15.18
CA ARG A 1102 -15.17 23.17 15.27
C ARG A 1102 -15.17 24.44 16.13
N ARG A 1103 -16.19 25.31 15.98
CA ARG A 1103 -16.33 26.53 16.80
C ARG A 1103 -16.58 26.20 18.27
N ALA A 1104 -17.43 25.21 18.56
CA ALA A 1104 -17.67 24.73 19.92
C ALA A 1104 -16.39 24.15 20.55
N PHE A 1105 -15.63 23.36 19.79
CA PHE A 1105 -14.36 22.78 20.24
C PHE A 1105 -13.28 23.84 20.53
N VAL A 1106 -13.20 24.88 19.69
CA VAL A 1106 -12.30 26.03 19.91
C VAL A 1106 -12.74 26.82 21.16
N GLN A 1107 -14.04 26.97 21.42
CA GLN A 1107 -14.52 27.63 22.64
C GLN A 1107 -14.18 26.83 23.91
N ILE A 1108 -14.31 25.50 23.89
CA ILE A 1108 -13.93 24.63 25.01
C ILE A 1108 -12.41 24.68 25.23
N SER A 1109 -11.62 24.63 24.15
CA SER A 1109 -10.15 24.72 24.20
C SER A 1109 -9.66 26.07 24.75
N LYS A 1110 -10.32 27.17 24.39
CA LYS A 1110 -10.04 28.52 24.90
C LYS A 1110 -10.35 28.68 26.39
N ARG A 1111 -11.32 27.93 26.94
CA ARG A 1111 -11.61 27.91 28.39
C ARG A 1111 -10.52 27.20 29.20
N ALA A 1112 -9.85 26.19 28.62
CA ALA A 1112 -8.76 25.45 29.27
C ALA A 1112 -7.38 26.10 29.08
N CYS A 1113 -7.15 26.81 27.97
CA CYS A 1113 -5.92 27.57 27.70
C CYS A 1113 -6.22 28.78 26.80
N PRO A 1114 -6.20 30.03 27.32
CA PRO A 1114 -6.61 31.23 26.57
C PRO A 1114 -5.77 31.55 25.32
N THR A 1115 -4.57 30.97 25.19
CA THR A 1115 -3.62 31.23 24.11
C THR A 1115 -3.59 30.16 23.02
N CYS A 1116 -4.39 29.10 23.11
CA CYS A 1116 -4.39 27.99 22.14
C CYS A 1116 -5.42 28.19 21.01
N THR A 1117 -4.96 28.13 19.76
CA THR A 1117 -5.81 28.18 18.54
C THR A 1117 -5.78 26.89 17.71
N THR A 1118 -5.06 25.84 18.15
CA THR A 1118 -4.79 24.64 17.33
C THR A 1118 -5.35 23.34 17.92
N GLU A 1119 -5.88 22.48 17.03
CA GLU A 1119 -6.28 21.07 17.24
C GLU A 1119 -5.06 20.17 17.55
N SER A 1120 -4.27 20.45 18.59
CA SER A 1120 -3.09 19.63 18.92
C SER A 1120 -3.51 18.29 19.52
N PRO A 1121 -3.16 17.13 18.91
CA PRO A 1121 -3.44 15.80 19.48
C PRO A 1121 -2.86 15.64 20.90
N THR A 1122 -1.78 16.35 21.23
CA THR A 1122 -1.11 16.26 22.54
C THR A 1122 -1.89 16.96 23.65
N LEU A 1123 -2.62 18.04 23.36
CA LEU A 1123 -3.53 18.69 24.33
C LEU A 1123 -4.71 17.77 24.67
N ILE A 1124 -5.20 17.09 23.64
CA ILE A 1124 -6.28 16.10 23.73
C ILE A 1124 -5.83 14.91 24.58
N TRP A 1125 -4.62 14.37 24.38
CA TRP A 1125 -4.07 13.32 25.26
C TRP A 1125 -4.14 13.68 26.74
N ARG A 1126 -3.79 14.92 27.08
CA ARG A 1126 -3.62 15.34 28.46
C ARG A 1126 -4.94 15.58 29.18
N LEU A 1127 -5.87 16.30 28.55
CA LEU A 1127 -7.20 16.54 29.15
C LEU A 1127 -7.88 15.22 29.52
N LEU A 1128 -7.62 14.17 28.75
CA LEU A 1128 -8.24 12.86 28.90
C LEU A 1128 -7.47 11.88 29.80
N LEU A 1129 -6.27 12.27 30.24
CA LEU A 1129 -5.48 11.57 31.26
C LEU A 1129 -5.69 12.15 32.66
N VAL A 1130 -6.06 13.43 32.72
CA VAL A 1130 -6.45 14.12 33.95
C VAL A 1130 -7.84 13.67 34.39
N GLU A 1131 -8.76 13.47 33.44
CA GLU A 1131 -10.02 12.72 33.64
C GLU A 1131 -9.76 11.22 33.80
#